data_AF-A0A2A4K2G5-F1
#
_entry.id   AF-A0A2A4K2G5-F1
#
_cell.length_a   1.000
_cell.length_b   1.000
_cell.length_c   1.000
_cell.angle_alpha   90.00
_cell.angle_beta   90.00
_cell.angle_gamma   90.00
#
_symmetry.space_group_name_H-M   'P 1'
#
loop_
_entity.id
_entity.type
_entity.pdbx_description
1 polymer ?
#
loop_
_entity_poly.entity_id
_entity_poly.type
_entity_poly.pdbx_seq_one_letter_code
_entity_poly.pdbx_strand_id
1 'polypeptide(L)'
;MDQLRFDGRVAVVTGAGGGLGRAYALLLGSRGAKVVVNDLGGSRDGSGKSNFADAVVKEIKDKGGVAVADYNNVVEGEKIIQTALDNFGRIDILINNAGILRDKSFTKMSDQDWDLIHLVHLKGAYKTTHAAWEHFRKQKYGRVIMTSSNAGIFGNFGQANYSAAKMGLVGLTNTLAIEGSKYNIKVNTIVPTAASRLTEDILPPEMFEAMKPELIAPVVAYMVHESFPDSGAVIDSTLGYATKMHYVRGQGAILKKKPSDPVTIESVKEFWSDATNMKDSIHLEKIADTTINLVEKIQDFEERSKLDGDRESYWSTYKYDSKDLVLYALGIGASVENESDLKFLYESHENFAALPTYFILPGMAIESPLVANSMPAGKHADFTNVKLFDRMTFTFSIFYQLTTLMMPGGERLKINAAKMGLVGLTNTLAIEGSKYNIKVNTIVPTAASRLTEDILPPEMFEAMKPELIAPVVAYMVHESFPDSGAVIDSTLGYATKMHYVRGQGAILKKKPSDPVTIESVKEFWSDATNMKDSIHLEKIADTTINLVEKIQDFEERSKLDGDRESYWSTYKYDSKDLVLYALGIGASVENESDLKFLYESHENFAALPTYFILPGMAIESPLVANSMPAGKHADFTNILHGEQFIEFVGDLPGTEGDFKVRSYVVDVLDKGSSAVSIVNSEIYQNKQLVARTQQHIFVLGQGGFKGPRNSKQAVEVQPAPKRAPDAVVEQRTAEGQASLYRLSGDFNPLHIDPNVAAASGHSRPILHGMATLGFSARHVLAKFGGNDPANFKALKARFVKPVLPGQTLVTEMWLEGKRVLFQTKVKETGNLVIAGAYVDFKNVVSGQASSGAAATAAPSGALKSDALFAKIQEEVGKNKDLAKSIGGIFLYNITESGKTVKSWTLDLKTPAVHEGGPKSGKADTTLTVSDSDMVDIAAGTLSPQVAYMKGKLKISGNIMLAQKLGPLLKSNAKL
;
A
#
# COMPACT_ATOMS: atom_id res chain seq x y z
N MET A 1 0.98 19.46 25.56
CA MET A 1 1.70 18.23 25.96
C MET A 1 2.89 18.65 26.79
N ASP A 2 3.21 17.89 27.84
CA ASP A 2 4.43 18.09 28.61
C ASP A 2 5.66 17.80 27.73
N GLN A 3 6.72 18.57 27.92
CA GLN A 3 7.96 18.39 27.16
C GLN A 3 8.66 17.08 27.56
N LEU A 4 9.23 16.37 26.58
CA LEU A 4 10.09 15.21 26.79
C LEU A 4 11.50 15.70 27.18
N ARG A 5 11.98 15.24 28.34
CA ARG A 5 13.21 15.74 28.97
C ARG A 5 14.17 14.59 29.30
N PHE A 6 15.43 14.95 29.56
CA PHE A 6 16.53 14.03 29.87
C PHE A 6 17.24 14.43 31.17
N ASP A 7 16.51 15.07 32.09
CA ASP A 7 17.06 15.51 33.36
C ASP A 7 17.65 14.30 34.12
N GLY A 8 18.85 14.48 34.67
CA GLY A 8 19.57 13.42 35.39
C GLY A 8 20.19 12.34 34.51
N ARG A 9 20.06 12.41 33.18
CA ARG A 9 20.68 11.47 32.24
C ARG A 9 22.04 11.98 31.74
N VAL A 10 22.98 11.06 31.54
CA VAL A 10 24.28 11.35 30.93
C VAL A 10 24.34 10.74 29.53
N ALA A 11 24.62 11.58 28.53
CA ALA A 11 24.70 11.20 27.13
C ALA A 11 26.13 11.33 26.59
N VAL A 12 26.62 10.29 25.94
CA VAL A 12 27.86 10.32 25.15
C VAL A 12 27.47 10.32 23.67
N VAL A 13 27.96 11.29 22.91
CA VAL A 13 27.75 11.37 21.45
C VAL A 13 29.11 11.37 20.77
N THR A 14 29.40 10.36 19.94
CA THR A 14 30.66 10.28 19.20
C THR A 14 30.59 11.01 17.86
N GLY A 15 31.67 11.67 17.45
CA GLY A 15 31.69 12.53 16.26
C GLY A 15 30.74 13.72 16.39
N ALA A 16 30.70 14.33 17.58
CA ALA A 16 29.76 15.39 17.93
C ALA A 16 30.26 16.81 17.65
N GLY A 17 31.43 16.98 17.01
CA GLY A 17 31.99 18.27 16.66
C GLY A 17 31.28 18.98 15.49
N GLY A 18 30.45 18.27 14.73
CA GLY A 18 29.69 18.83 13.61
C GLY A 18 28.53 17.94 13.14
N GLY A 19 27.79 18.41 12.12
CA GLY A 19 26.72 17.65 11.47
C GLY A 19 25.68 17.08 12.43
N LEU A 20 25.30 15.81 12.20
CA LEU A 20 24.30 15.08 12.99
C LEU A 20 24.69 14.96 14.47
N GLY A 21 25.94 14.60 14.78
CA GLY A 21 26.41 14.45 16.16
C GLY A 21 26.28 15.75 16.97
N ARG A 22 26.63 16.90 16.36
CA ARG A 22 26.44 18.22 16.98
C ARG A 22 24.96 18.49 17.24
N ALA A 23 24.07 18.22 16.27
CA ALA A 23 22.63 18.44 16.43
C ALA A 23 22.04 17.57 17.56
N TYR A 24 22.47 16.31 17.69
CA TYR A 24 22.07 15.44 18.79
C TYR A 24 22.53 15.98 20.15
N ALA A 25 23.81 16.37 20.26
CA ALA A 25 24.39 16.89 21.49
C ALA A 25 23.68 18.17 21.96
N LEU A 26 23.42 19.10 21.04
CA LEU A 26 22.70 20.35 21.34
C LEU A 26 21.27 20.09 21.78
N LEU A 27 20.53 19.22 21.09
CA LEU A 27 19.15 18.93 21.43
C LEU A 27 19.04 18.25 22.81
N LEU A 28 19.84 17.21 23.06
CA LEU A 28 19.87 16.52 24.35
C LEU A 28 20.27 17.47 25.49
N GLY A 29 21.31 18.29 25.28
CA GLY A 29 21.73 19.30 26.25
C GLY A 29 20.64 20.33 26.56
N SER A 30 19.93 20.81 25.53
CA SER A 30 18.80 21.75 25.69
C SER A 30 17.59 21.15 26.43
N ARG A 31 17.54 19.81 26.53
CA ARG A 31 16.50 19.04 27.20
C ARG A 31 16.96 18.43 28.52
N GLY A 32 18.08 18.90 29.08
CA GLY A 32 18.53 18.60 30.45
C GLY A 32 19.56 17.47 30.59
N ALA A 33 19.98 16.83 29.49
CA ALA A 33 21.04 15.83 29.55
C ALA A 33 22.40 16.49 29.87
N LYS A 34 23.24 15.80 30.64
CA LYS A 34 24.68 16.12 30.74
C LYS A 34 25.40 15.42 29.59
N VAL A 35 26.10 16.17 28.73
CA VAL A 35 26.58 15.65 27.45
C VAL A 35 28.12 15.56 27.41
N VAL A 36 28.65 14.37 27.08
CA VAL A 36 30.03 14.21 26.62
C VAL A 36 30.04 14.35 25.11
N VAL A 37 30.71 15.41 24.64
CA VAL A 37 30.87 15.72 23.22
C VAL A 37 32.21 15.12 22.77
N ASN A 38 32.19 13.91 22.23
CA ASN A 38 33.40 13.27 21.69
C ASN A 38 33.61 13.67 20.23
N ASP A 39 34.79 14.18 19.90
CA ASP A 39 35.22 14.40 18.51
C ASP A 39 36.74 14.35 18.38
N LEU A 40 37.26 13.56 17.44
CA LEU A 40 38.70 13.47 17.17
C LEU A 40 39.26 14.75 16.50
N GLY A 41 38.39 15.54 15.86
CA GLY A 41 38.75 16.76 15.17
C GLY A 41 39.39 16.57 13.79
N GLY A 42 39.30 15.38 13.20
CA GLY A 42 39.84 15.09 11.87
C GLY A 42 38.94 15.55 10.70
N SER A 43 39.51 15.56 9.51
CA SER A 43 38.87 15.75 8.20
C SER A 43 38.03 14.54 7.78
N ARG A 44 37.21 14.69 6.72
CA ARG A 44 36.28 13.64 6.22
C ARG A 44 36.94 12.31 5.82
N ASP A 45 38.21 12.38 5.45
CA ASP A 45 39.02 11.23 5.04
C ASP A 45 39.74 10.56 6.23
N GLY A 46 39.59 11.10 7.45
CA GLY A 46 40.24 10.61 8.68
C GLY A 46 41.62 11.22 8.97
N SER A 47 42.04 12.26 8.25
CA SER A 47 43.32 12.97 8.51
C SER A 47 43.18 14.16 9.47
N GLY A 48 44.25 14.59 10.14
CA GLY A 48 44.27 15.81 10.97
C GLY A 48 43.67 15.69 12.38
N LYS A 49 43.79 16.78 13.18
CA LYS A 49 43.21 16.96 14.53
C LYS A 49 42.82 18.44 14.73
N SER A 50 41.71 18.69 15.42
CA SER A 50 41.20 20.03 15.73
C SER A 50 40.32 20.01 16.99
N ASN A 51 39.90 21.18 17.47
CA ASN A 51 39.14 21.33 18.71
C ASN A 51 37.62 21.54 18.48
N PHE A 52 37.01 20.85 17.50
CA PHE A 52 35.58 21.02 17.20
C PHE A 52 34.66 20.67 18.38
N ALA A 53 35.04 19.71 19.23
CA ALA A 53 34.29 19.38 20.43
C ALA A 53 34.13 20.58 21.39
N ASP A 54 35.16 21.42 21.55
CA ASP A 54 35.14 22.58 22.45
C ASP A 54 34.09 23.61 22.04
N ALA A 55 33.96 23.85 20.73
CA ALA A 55 32.99 24.80 20.21
C ALA A 55 31.54 24.37 20.53
N VAL A 56 31.24 23.07 20.39
CA VAL A 56 29.92 22.53 20.70
C VAL A 56 29.65 22.52 22.20
N VAL A 57 30.64 22.17 23.02
CA VAL A 57 30.54 22.27 24.49
C VAL A 57 30.27 23.70 24.93
N LYS A 58 30.98 24.67 24.36
CA LYS A 58 30.75 26.09 24.63
C LYS A 58 29.31 26.47 24.27
N GLU A 59 28.82 26.08 23.10
CA GLU A 59 27.46 26.38 22.68
C GLU A 59 26.39 25.77 23.60
N ILE A 60 26.59 24.52 24.06
CA ILE A 60 25.69 23.90 25.03
C ILE A 60 25.69 24.70 26.34
N LYS A 61 26.86 25.10 26.84
CA LYS A 61 26.99 25.90 28.08
C LYS A 61 26.39 27.29 27.94
N ASP A 62 26.62 27.97 26.82
CA ASP A 62 26.05 29.29 26.52
C ASP A 62 24.50 29.24 26.50
N LYS A 63 23.91 28.09 26.12
CA LYS A 63 22.48 27.82 26.16
C LYS A 63 21.97 27.26 27.50
N GLY A 64 22.81 27.27 28.55
CA GLY A 64 22.46 26.85 29.91
C GLY A 64 22.52 25.34 30.16
N GLY A 65 23.03 24.55 29.21
CA GLY A 65 23.24 23.11 29.37
C GLY A 65 24.56 22.74 30.03
N VAL A 66 24.77 21.45 30.29
CA VAL A 66 26.01 20.91 30.89
C VAL A 66 26.70 19.98 29.92
N ALA A 67 27.95 20.28 29.57
CA ALA A 67 28.73 19.43 28.68
C ALA A 67 30.24 19.45 28.98
N VAL A 68 30.93 18.38 28.58
CA VAL A 68 32.39 18.22 28.61
C VAL A 68 32.88 17.68 27.25
N ALA A 69 34.06 18.11 26.82
CA ALA A 69 34.66 17.65 25.57
C ALA A 69 35.45 16.35 25.82
N ASP A 70 35.49 15.48 24.81
CA ASP A 70 36.36 14.32 24.75
C ASP A 70 37.04 14.27 23.37
N TYR A 71 38.35 13.96 23.35
CA TYR A 71 39.16 13.98 22.12
C TYR A 71 39.73 12.61 21.75
N ASN A 72 39.26 11.54 22.42
CA ASN A 72 39.77 10.19 22.21
C ASN A 72 39.23 9.59 20.91
N ASN A 73 40.02 8.69 20.31
CA ASN A 73 39.56 7.94 19.15
C ASN A 73 38.53 6.88 19.59
N VAL A 74 37.49 6.64 18.78
CA VAL A 74 36.44 5.65 19.08
C VAL A 74 36.95 4.22 19.26
N VAL A 75 38.14 3.88 18.75
CA VAL A 75 38.77 2.58 19.03
C VAL A 75 39.28 2.43 20.48
N GLU A 76 39.47 3.56 21.17
CA GLU A 76 39.80 3.70 22.61
C GLU A 76 38.52 3.97 23.41
N GLY A 77 37.44 3.25 23.08
CA GLY A 77 36.10 3.51 23.62
C GLY A 77 36.03 3.54 25.15
N GLU A 78 36.89 2.78 25.84
CA GLU A 78 37.01 2.82 27.29
C GLU A 78 37.35 4.21 27.85
N LYS A 79 38.22 4.97 27.16
CA LYS A 79 38.60 6.32 27.58
C LYS A 79 37.44 7.30 27.42
N ILE A 80 36.68 7.16 26.33
CA ILE A 80 35.49 7.99 26.06
C ILE A 80 34.44 7.77 27.15
N ILE A 81 34.18 6.52 27.52
CA ILE A 81 33.22 6.20 28.59
C ILE A 81 33.77 6.67 29.94
N GLN A 82 35.08 6.55 30.19
CA GLN A 82 35.72 7.05 31.41
C GLN A 82 35.51 8.57 31.57
N THR A 83 35.59 9.36 30.49
CA THR A 83 35.29 10.80 30.55
C THR A 83 33.87 11.08 31.09
N ALA A 84 32.87 10.27 30.73
CA ALA A 84 31.52 10.40 31.27
C ALA A 84 31.46 10.06 32.77
N LEU A 85 32.17 9.00 33.18
CA LEU A 85 32.21 8.55 34.57
C LEU A 85 32.94 9.57 35.46
N ASP A 86 34.08 10.09 35.03
CA ASP A 86 34.89 11.04 35.81
C ASP A 86 34.15 12.37 36.03
N ASN A 87 33.41 12.84 35.03
CA ASN A 87 32.73 14.13 35.10
C ASN A 87 31.32 14.05 35.67
N PHE A 88 30.61 12.95 35.43
CA PHE A 88 29.17 12.86 35.75
C PHE A 88 28.77 11.61 36.54
N GLY A 89 29.70 10.69 36.80
CA GLY A 89 29.52 9.51 37.66
C GLY A 89 28.72 8.36 37.03
N ARG A 90 28.22 8.51 35.80
CA ARG A 90 27.36 7.52 35.12
C ARG A 90 27.35 7.72 33.61
N ILE A 91 26.74 6.75 32.91
CA ILE A 91 26.35 6.85 31.50
C ILE A 91 24.98 6.20 31.32
N ASP A 92 24.11 6.86 30.56
CA ASP A 92 22.72 6.43 30.29
C ASP A 92 22.43 6.27 28.79
N ILE A 93 23.00 7.16 27.98
CA ILE A 93 22.75 7.26 26.54
C ILE A 93 24.09 7.22 25.80
N LEU A 94 24.20 6.38 24.77
CA LEU A 94 25.35 6.31 23.88
C LEU A 94 24.87 6.41 22.42
N ILE A 95 25.30 7.45 21.71
CA ILE A 95 25.02 7.62 20.28
C ILE A 95 26.33 7.42 19.51
N ASN A 96 26.44 6.25 18.86
CA ASN A 96 27.55 5.92 17.98
C ASN A 96 27.35 6.55 16.59
N ASN A 97 27.89 7.76 16.42
CA ASN A 97 27.71 8.58 15.22
C ASN A 97 29.03 8.86 14.46
N ALA A 98 30.19 8.76 15.12
CA ALA A 98 31.48 8.98 14.47
C ALA A 98 31.65 8.18 13.16
N GLY A 99 32.25 8.81 12.15
CA GLY A 99 32.37 8.22 10.82
C GLY A 99 33.23 9.03 9.85
N ILE A 100 33.70 8.36 8.80
CA ILE A 100 34.55 8.89 7.73
C ILE A 100 34.15 8.25 6.39
N LEU A 101 34.69 8.74 5.27
CA LEU A 101 34.49 8.14 3.94
C LEU A 101 35.83 7.86 3.24
N ARG A 102 35.89 6.75 2.51
CA ARG A 102 37.01 6.31 1.66
C ARG A 102 36.47 5.63 0.41
N ASP A 103 35.72 6.41 -0.38
CA ASP A 103 35.00 5.90 -1.55
C ASP A 103 35.96 5.58 -2.71
N LYS A 104 35.92 4.33 -3.16
CA LYS A 104 36.68 3.77 -4.28
C LYS A 104 35.88 2.64 -4.91
N SER A 105 35.94 2.50 -6.24
CA SER A 105 35.48 1.27 -6.90
C SER A 105 36.20 0.07 -6.26
N PHE A 106 35.55 -1.09 -6.18
CA PHE A 106 36.08 -2.23 -5.44
C PHE A 106 37.51 -2.61 -5.89
N THR A 107 37.76 -2.55 -7.20
CA THR A 107 39.09 -2.82 -7.80
C THR A 107 40.19 -1.83 -7.43
N LYS A 108 39.83 -0.60 -7.02
CA LYS A 108 40.78 0.48 -6.68
C LYS A 108 40.88 0.71 -5.17
N MET A 109 40.16 -0.07 -4.37
CA MET A 109 40.14 0.04 -2.92
C MET A 109 41.40 -0.60 -2.35
N SER A 110 42.16 0.17 -1.57
CA SER A 110 43.32 -0.38 -0.85
C SER A 110 42.88 -1.08 0.45
N ASP A 111 43.72 -1.97 0.98
CA ASP A 111 43.49 -2.57 2.31
C ASP A 111 43.34 -1.50 3.39
N GLN A 112 44.10 -0.40 3.29
CA GLN A 112 43.98 0.72 4.22
C GLN A 112 42.62 1.42 4.14
N ASP A 113 42.07 1.62 2.93
CA ASP A 113 40.73 2.19 2.75
C ASP A 113 39.65 1.27 3.36
N TRP A 114 39.83 -0.04 3.24
CA TRP A 114 38.93 -1.04 3.83
C TRP A 114 39.02 -1.05 5.37
N ASP A 115 40.23 -1.18 5.90
CA ASP A 115 40.49 -1.32 7.32
C ASP A 115 40.06 -0.07 8.09
N LEU A 116 40.41 1.12 7.59
CA LEU A 116 40.11 2.36 8.30
C LEU A 116 38.59 2.57 8.47
N ILE A 117 37.80 2.23 7.45
CA ILE A 117 36.33 2.29 7.51
C ILE A 117 35.77 1.32 8.55
N HIS A 118 36.23 0.07 8.57
CA HIS A 118 35.79 -0.92 9.55
C HIS A 118 36.24 -0.56 10.98
N LEU A 119 37.45 -0.02 11.14
CA LEU A 119 38.00 0.41 12.41
C LEU A 119 37.18 1.54 13.04
N VAL A 120 36.87 2.59 12.27
CA VAL A 120 36.13 3.75 12.80
C VAL A 120 34.67 3.42 13.03
N HIS A 121 33.99 2.83 12.04
CA HIS A 121 32.54 2.65 12.11
C HIS A 121 32.12 1.46 12.97
N LEU A 122 32.55 0.25 12.60
CA LEU A 122 32.06 -0.97 13.23
C LEU A 122 32.80 -1.28 14.53
N LYS A 123 34.15 -1.29 14.49
CA LYS A 123 34.96 -1.58 15.67
C LYS A 123 34.87 -0.46 16.71
N GLY A 124 34.84 0.80 16.28
CA GLY A 124 34.63 1.96 17.15
C GLY A 124 33.32 1.87 17.94
N ALA A 125 32.20 1.65 17.24
CA ALA A 125 30.90 1.47 17.89
C ALA A 125 30.85 0.25 18.83
N TYR A 126 31.51 -0.85 18.45
CA TYR A 126 31.68 -2.00 19.35
C TYR A 126 32.45 -1.61 20.62
N LYS A 127 33.59 -0.91 20.49
CA LYS A 127 34.46 -0.54 21.61
C LYS A 127 33.77 0.36 22.63
N THR A 128 33.12 1.43 22.16
CA THR A 128 32.37 2.36 23.01
C THR A 128 31.18 1.67 23.69
N THR A 129 30.42 0.87 22.94
CA THR A 129 29.24 0.16 23.48
C THR A 129 29.64 -0.91 24.49
N HIS A 130 30.70 -1.66 24.21
CA HIS A 130 31.24 -2.66 25.12
C HIS A 130 31.72 -2.02 26.43
N ALA A 131 32.43 -0.89 26.36
CA ALA A 131 32.87 -0.15 27.55
C ALA A 131 31.69 0.35 28.40
N ALA A 132 30.60 0.79 27.77
CA ALA A 132 29.40 1.26 28.48
C ALA A 132 28.52 0.13 29.04
N TRP A 133 28.60 -1.07 28.48
CA TRP A 133 27.61 -2.15 28.68
C TRP A 133 27.41 -2.55 30.15
N GLU A 134 28.51 -2.76 30.88
CA GLU A 134 28.43 -3.18 32.28
C GLU A 134 27.84 -2.08 33.18
N HIS A 135 28.08 -0.80 32.84
CA HIS A 135 27.45 0.32 33.53
C HIS A 135 25.94 0.32 33.29
N PHE A 136 25.48 0.12 32.06
CA PHE A 136 24.05 0.01 31.76
C PHE A 136 23.39 -1.15 32.49
N ARG A 137 24.04 -2.33 32.51
CA ARG A 137 23.54 -3.53 33.20
C ARG A 137 23.36 -3.29 34.70
N LYS A 138 24.36 -2.71 35.36
CA LYS A 138 24.30 -2.38 36.80
C LYS A 138 23.19 -1.37 37.11
N GLN A 139 22.99 -0.38 36.25
CA GLN A 139 21.97 0.66 36.41
C GLN A 139 20.56 0.20 36.02
N LYS A 140 20.42 -0.93 35.32
CA LYS A 140 19.16 -1.37 34.67
C LYS A 140 18.56 -0.29 33.77
N TYR A 141 19.41 0.45 33.08
CA TYR A 141 19.02 1.46 32.11
C TYR A 141 20.15 1.67 31.11
N GLY A 142 19.82 1.66 29.82
CA GLY A 142 20.73 2.06 28.75
C GLY A 142 19.98 2.34 27.46
N ARG A 143 20.43 3.34 26.70
CA ARG A 143 19.88 3.68 25.38
C ARG A 143 21.04 3.84 24.41
N VAL A 144 21.07 3.01 23.37
CA VAL A 144 22.17 2.97 22.40
C VAL A 144 21.64 3.18 20.99
N ILE A 145 22.28 4.07 20.25
CA ILE A 145 22.02 4.31 18.83
C ILE A 145 23.23 3.90 18.01
N MET A 146 22.99 3.08 16.99
CA MET A 146 23.94 2.78 15.94
C MET A 146 23.58 3.57 14.68
N THR A 147 24.57 4.16 14.00
CA THR A 147 24.33 4.96 12.78
C THR A 147 24.69 4.16 11.53
N SER A 148 23.68 3.61 10.86
CA SER A 148 23.81 2.94 9.56
C SER A 148 23.63 3.93 8.39
N SER A 149 23.27 3.48 7.19
CA SER A 149 23.03 4.31 6.01
C SER A 149 22.25 3.55 4.92
N ASN A 150 21.60 4.30 4.01
CA ASN A 150 20.96 3.71 2.83
C ASN A 150 21.96 2.96 1.93
N ALA A 151 23.23 3.38 1.89
CA ALA A 151 24.31 2.63 1.22
C ALA A 151 24.53 1.25 1.85
N GLY A 152 24.41 1.14 3.19
CA GLY A 152 24.40 -0.16 3.86
C GLY A 152 23.22 -1.03 3.40
N ILE A 153 22.01 -0.50 3.50
CA ILE A 153 20.77 -1.26 3.26
C ILE A 153 20.66 -1.73 1.81
N PHE A 154 20.89 -0.82 0.85
CA PHE A 154 20.61 -1.06 -0.58
C PHE A 154 21.88 -1.28 -1.42
N GLY A 155 23.07 -1.01 -0.87
CA GLY A 155 24.31 -0.91 -1.63
C GLY A 155 24.46 0.43 -2.35
N ASN A 156 25.70 0.84 -2.60
CA ASN A 156 26.01 2.00 -3.43
C ASN A 156 27.35 1.83 -4.14
N PHE A 157 27.42 2.17 -5.43
CA PHE A 157 28.62 1.98 -6.23
C PHE A 157 29.82 2.72 -5.62
N GLY A 158 30.96 2.04 -5.49
CA GLY A 158 32.19 2.62 -4.93
C GLY A 158 32.25 2.71 -3.40
N GLN A 159 31.31 2.08 -2.70
CA GLN A 159 31.20 2.13 -1.23
C GLN A 159 31.20 0.75 -0.56
N ALA A 160 31.88 -0.25 -1.15
CA ALA A 160 31.86 -1.63 -0.67
C ALA A 160 32.28 -1.78 0.82
N ASN A 161 33.37 -1.10 1.22
CA ASN A 161 33.83 -1.01 2.61
C ASN A 161 32.79 -0.36 3.54
N TYR A 162 32.20 0.76 3.11
CA TYR A 162 31.26 1.55 3.90
C TYR A 162 29.92 0.83 4.07
N SER A 163 29.36 0.28 2.99
CA SER A 163 28.12 -0.51 3.03
C SER A 163 28.26 -1.74 3.94
N ALA A 164 29.40 -2.43 3.88
CA ALA A 164 29.69 -3.56 4.75
C ALA A 164 29.74 -3.16 6.23
N ALA A 165 30.48 -2.10 6.56
CA ALA A 165 30.57 -1.61 7.94
C ALA A 165 29.21 -1.13 8.48
N LYS A 166 28.43 -0.42 7.67
CA LYS A 166 27.13 0.14 8.05
C LYS A 166 26.07 -0.94 8.28
N MET A 167 26.05 -1.99 7.46
CA MET A 167 25.18 -3.14 7.74
C MET A 167 25.67 -3.99 8.91
N GLY A 168 26.98 -4.06 9.14
CA GLY A 168 27.53 -4.68 10.34
C GLY A 168 26.97 -4.07 11.63
N LEU A 169 26.71 -2.77 11.66
CA LEU A 169 26.08 -2.07 12.79
C LEU A 169 24.62 -2.46 13.01
N VAL A 170 23.88 -2.77 11.94
CA VAL A 170 22.51 -3.32 12.06
C VAL A 170 22.56 -4.71 12.70
N GLY A 171 23.46 -5.57 12.23
CA GLY A 171 23.63 -6.91 12.82
C GLY A 171 24.11 -6.87 14.27
N LEU A 172 24.95 -5.89 14.65
CA LEU A 172 25.33 -5.63 16.04
C LEU A 172 24.13 -5.19 16.89
N THR A 173 23.29 -4.30 16.35
CA THR A 173 22.04 -3.85 16.99
C THR A 173 21.11 -5.01 17.29
N ASN A 174 20.88 -5.89 16.31
CA ASN A 174 19.97 -7.03 16.46
C ASN A 174 20.36 -7.91 17.65
N THR A 175 21.65 -8.21 17.82
CA THR A 175 22.13 -9.02 18.96
C THR A 175 22.05 -8.27 20.28
N LEU A 176 22.52 -7.02 20.34
CA LEU A 176 22.55 -6.27 21.60
C LEU A 176 21.15 -5.90 22.10
N ALA A 177 20.18 -5.70 21.21
CA ALA A 177 18.78 -5.49 21.58
C ALA A 177 18.22 -6.69 22.38
N ILE A 178 18.62 -7.92 21.99
CA ILE A 178 18.24 -9.16 22.69
C ILE A 178 18.96 -9.27 24.03
N GLU A 179 20.29 -9.14 24.04
CA GLU A 179 21.12 -9.27 25.25
C GLU A 179 20.78 -8.23 26.33
N GLY A 180 20.40 -7.02 25.90
CA GLY A 180 20.09 -5.88 26.75
C GLY A 180 18.67 -5.88 27.32
N SER A 181 17.74 -6.63 26.70
CA SER A 181 16.30 -6.59 26.99
C SER A 181 15.96 -6.73 28.48
N LYS A 182 16.51 -7.75 29.14
CA LYS A 182 16.29 -8.04 30.57
C LYS A 182 16.84 -6.99 31.55
N TYR A 183 17.66 -6.07 31.05
CA TYR A 183 18.27 -4.99 31.83
C TYR A 183 17.72 -3.61 31.47
N ASN A 184 16.62 -3.52 30.70
CA ASN A 184 16.08 -2.26 30.18
C ASN A 184 17.15 -1.44 29.41
N ILE A 185 17.97 -2.16 28.63
CA ILE A 185 18.91 -1.59 27.67
C ILE A 185 18.27 -1.73 26.30
N LYS A 186 18.03 -0.60 25.63
CA LYS A 186 17.47 -0.57 24.28
C LYS A 186 18.56 -0.16 23.30
N VAL A 187 18.70 -0.93 22.22
CA VAL A 187 19.68 -0.68 21.16
C VAL A 187 18.91 -0.59 19.85
N ASN A 188 19.02 0.53 19.16
CA ASN A 188 18.32 0.79 17.91
C ASN A 188 19.28 1.34 16.85
N THR A 189 18.91 1.23 15.58
CA THR A 189 19.67 1.78 14.45
C THR A 189 18.93 2.95 13.81
N ILE A 190 19.65 4.04 13.58
CA ILE A 190 19.22 5.13 12.70
C ILE A 190 19.88 4.98 11.32
N VAL A 191 19.12 5.21 10.26
CA VAL A 191 19.55 5.27 8.86
C VAL A 191 19.31 6.71 8.38
N PRO A 192 20.20 7.67 8.71
CA PRO A 192 19.96 9.06 8.40
C PRO A 192 20.39 9.41 6.97
N THR A 193 19.62 10.29 6.32
CA THR A 193 20.10 11.04 5.14
C THR A 193 20.05 12.52 5.45
N ALA A 194 21.20 13.17 5.54
CA ALA A 194 21.33 14.59 5.90
C ALA A 194 22.43 15.28 5.12
N ALA A 195 22.31 16.60 5.00
CA ALA A 195 23.39 17.47 4.59
C ALA A 195 24.47 17.50 5.69
N SER A 196 25.70 17.27 5.27
CA SER A 196 26.89 17.39 6.12
C SER A 196 28.11 17.62 5.25
N ARG A 197 29.26 17.87 5.87
CA ARG A 197 30.55 17.89 5.16
C ARG A 197 30.83 16.61 4.34
N LEU A 198 30.15 15.49 4.65
CA LEU A 198 30.27 14.23 3.90
C LEU A 198 29.46 14.21 2.60
N THR A 199 28.47 15.09 2.43
CA THR A 199 27.50 15.07 1.31
C THR A 199 27.47 16.35 0.47
N GLU A 200 28.27 17.36 0.83
CA GLU A 200 28.33 18.70 0.21
C GLU A 200 28.68 18.68 -1.29
N ASP A 201 29.61 17.82 -1.71
CA ASP A 201 30.02 17.71 -3.13
C ASP A 201 29.05 16.86 -3.99
N ILE A 202 28.01 16.27 -3.38
CA ILE A 202 27.13 15.26 -4.02
C ILE A 202 25.72 15.83 -4.27
N LEU A 203 25.22 16.68 -3.37
CA LEU A 203 23.84 17.18 -3.41
C LEU A 203 23.76 18.54 -4.12
N PRO A 204 22.70 18.79 -4.91
CA PRO A 204 22.38 20.14 -5.37
C PRO A 204 22.24 21.12 -4.18
N PRO A 205 22.66 22.39 -4.29
CA PRO A 205 22.65 23.34 -3.17
C PRO A 205 21.31 23.46 -2.46
N GLU A 206 20.20 23.53 -3.21
CA GLU A 206 18.84 23.62 -2.63
C GLU A 206 18.46 22.40 -1.78
N MET A 207 18.86 21.19 -2.22
CA MET A 207 18.62 19.96 -1.48
C MET A 207 19.52 19.89 -0.24
N PHE A 208 20.76 20.37 -0.34
CA PHE A 208 21.68 20.47 0.78
C PHE A 208 21.14 21.42 1.88
N GLU A 209 20.60 22.58 1.51
CA GLU A 209 20.00 23.52 2.46
C GLU A 209 18.74 22.95 3.15
N ALA A 210 17.96 22.13 2.45
CA ALA A 210 16.75 21.52 2.99
C ALA A 210 17.05 20.37 3.97
N MET A 211 18.12 19.59 3.75
CA MET A 211 18.45 18.36 4.49
C MET A 211 19.14 18.63 5.84
N LYS A 212 18.52 19.47 6.67
CA LYS A 212 19.05 19.90 7.98
C LYS A 212 19.16 18.75 8.98
N PRO A 213 20.31 18.53 9.64
CA PRO A 213 20.47 17.57 10.73
C PRO A 213 19.45 17.74 11.87
N GLU A 214 18.99 18.97 12.10
CA GLU A 214 18.00 19.34 13.11
C GLU A 214 16.62 18.71 12.85
N LEU A 215 16.35 18.22 11.64
CA LEU A 215 15.11 17.49 11.32
C LEU A 215 15.18 16.01 11.71
N ILE A 216 16.37 15.47 11.98
CA ILE A 216 16.60 14.07 12.38
C ILE A 216 16.91 13.97 13.88
N ALA A 217 17.52 15.00 14.47
CA ALA A 217 17.84 15.01 15.89
C ALA A 217 16.64 14.72 16.82
N PRO A 218 15.41 15.22 16.58
CA PRO A 218 14.24 14.86 17.37
C PRO A 218 13.89 13.37 17.32
N VAL A 219 14.11 12.71 16.17
CA VAL A 219 13.91 11.26 16.02
C VAL A 219 14.86 10.49 16.90
N VAL A 220 16.16 10.81 16.81
CA VAL A 220 17.19 10.16 17.64
C VAL A 220 16.98 10.44 19.12
N ALA A 221 16.61 11.67 19.49
CA ALA A 221 16.28 12.01 20.87
C ALA A 221 15.09 11.19 21.38
N TYR A 222 14.02 11.05 20.60
CA TYR A 222 12.90 10.19 20.98
C TYR A 222 13.33 8.73 21.13
N MET A 223 14.15 8.19 20.22
CA MET A 223 14.68 6.81 20.27
C MET A 223 15.53 6.51 21.51
N VAL A 224 16.10 7.54 22.16
CA VAL A 224 16.86 7.40 23.42
C VAL A 224 16.12 7.92 24.64
N HIS A 225 14.85 8.30 24.50
CA HIS A 225 14.01 8.69 25.63
C HIS A 225 13.57 7.46 26.43
N GLU A 226 13.28 7.64 27.72
CA GLU A 226 12.88 6.53 28.60
C GLU A 226 11.54 5.92 28.17
N SER A 227 10.64 6.75 27.63
CA SER A 227 9.31 6.34 27.14
C SER A 227 9.31 5.72 25.73
N PHE A 228 10.47 5.64 25.06
CA PHE A 228 10.54 5.03 23.74
C PHE A 228 10.16 3.55 23.80
N PRO A 229 9.22 3.04 22.99
CA PRO A 229 8.75 1.67 23.12
C PRO A 229 9.75 0.64 22.59
N ASP A 230 10.45 0.93 21.50
CA ASP A 230 11.10 -0.10 20.68
C ASP A 230 12.57 -0.41 21.06
N SER A 231 13.01 -1.63 20.78
CA SER A 231 14.41 -2.07 20.79
C SER A 231 14.64 -2.95 19.56
N GLY A 232 15.82 -2.87 18.95
CA GLY A 232 16.13 -3.56 17.69
C GLY A 232 15.52 -2.90 16.44
N ALA A 233 14.93 -1.70 16.56
CA ALA A 233 14.33 -1.00 15.45
C ALA A 233 15.40 -0.42 14.50
N VAL A 234 15.13 -0.50 13.20
CA VAL A 234 15.89 0.19 12.14
C VAL A 234 15.01 1.29 11.57
N ILE A 235 15.39 2.54 11.80
CA ILE A 235 14.59 3.71 11.45
C ILE A 235 15.32 4.53 10.40
N ASP A 236 14.72 4.70 9.23
CA ASP A 236 15.16 5.66 8.22
C ASP A 236 14.52 7.02 8.50
N SER A 237 15.33 8.07 8.53
CA SER A 237 14.86 9.43 8.73
C SER A 237 15.61 10.45 7.87
N THR A 238 14.84 11.28 7.18
CA THR A 238 15.32 12.28 6.22
C THR A 238 14.26 13.39 6.13
N LEU A 239 14.66 14.67 6.07
CA LEU A 239 13.74 15.81 5.81
C LEU A 239 12.50 15.90 6.73
N GLY A 240 12.62 15.47 8.00
CA GLY A 240 11.48 15.50 8.93
C GLY A 240 10.44 14.42 8.68
N TYR A 241 10.81 13.39 7.91
CA TYR A 241 10.10 12.14 7.74
C TYR A 241 10.82 11.04 8.52
N ALA A 242 10.08 10.06 9.02
CA ALA A 242 10.64 8.81 9.53
C ALA A 242 9.83 7.60 9.06
N THR A 243 10.53 6.48 8.89
CA THR A 243 9.92 5.19 8.62
C THR A 243 10.71 4.03 9.23
N LYS A 244 10.00 3.00 9.67
CA LYS A 244 10.63 1.72 10.04
C LYS A 244 11.04 0.92 8.80
N MET A 245 12.12 0.16 8.95
CA MET A 245 12.62 -0.83 8.00
C MET A 245 12.83 -2.17 8.72
N HIS A 246 12.56 -3.28 8.03
CA HIS A 246 12.94 -4.61 8.51
C HIS A 246 13.10 -5.61 7.36
N TYR A 247 13.66 -6.79 7.64
CA TYR A 247 13.64 -7.88 6.68
C TYR A 247 12.28 -8.56 6.65
N VAL A 248 11.89 -8.93 5.43
CA VAL A 248 10.85 -9.94 5.21
C VAL A 248 11.43 -11.12 4.45
N ARG A 249 10.77 -12.26 4.62
CA ARG A 249 11.08 -13.54 3.98
C ARG A 249 9.90 -13.90 3.08
N GLY A 250 10.19 -14.34 1.85
CA GLY A 250 9.17 -14.89 0.96
C GLY A 250 8.56 -16.16 1.54
N GLN A 251 7.45 -16.62 0.96
CA GLN A 251 6.88 -17.91 1.35
C GLN A 251 7.83 -19.07 1.01
N GLY A 252 8.68 -18.89 0.01
CA GLY A 252 9.70 -19.85 -0.40
C GLY A 252 9.12 -21.13 -0.98
N ALA A 253 10.00 -22.10 -1.26
CA ALA A 253 9.62 -23.36 -1.85
C ALA A 253 10.42 -24.53 -1.27
N ILE A 254 9.76 -25.68 -1.19
CA ILE A 254 10.43 -26.96 -1.02
C ILE A 254 11.05 -27.34 -2.36
N LEU A 255 12.34 -27.64 -2.38
CA LEU A 255 13.14 -27.87 -3.58
C LEU A 255 13.15 -29.36 -3.97
N LYS A 256 12.06 -30.06 -3.63
CA LYS A 256 11.88 -31.49 -3.84
C LYS A 256 10.46 -31.74 -4.33
N LYS A 257 10.29 -32.74 -5.20
CA LYS A 257 8.97 -33.21 -5.61
C LYS A 257 8.36 -34.17 -4.58
N LYS A 258 9.18 -35.08 -4.06
CA LYS A 258 8.83 -36.00 -2.98
C LYS A 258 9.81 -35.88 -1.80
N PRO A 259 9.42 -36.25 -0.56
CA PRO A 259 10.30 -36.15 0.61
C PRO A 259 11.61 -36.93 0.47
N SER A 260 11.55 -38.08 -0.23
CA SER A 260 12.68 -38.96 -0.52
C SER A 260 13.62 -38.43 -1.60
N ASP A 261 13.19 -37.46 -2.41
CA ASP A 261 13.98 -36.99 -3.53
C ASP A 261 15.21 -36.21 -3.06
N PRO A 262 16.34 -36.34 -3.76
CA PRO A 262 17.47 -35.47 -3.53
C PRO A 262 17.13 -34.04 -3.97
N VAL A 263 17.77 -33.07 -3.34
CA VAL A 263 17.84 -31.72 -3.91
C VAL A 263 18.94 -31.76 -4.97
N THR A 264 18.61 -31.37 -6.20
CA THR A 264 19.54 -31.25 -7.34
C THR A 264 19.54 -29.83 -7.90
N ILE A 265 20.54 -29.46 -8.71
CA ILE A 265 20.60 -28.14 -9.35
C ILE A 265 19.34 -27.91 -10.22
N GLU A 266 18.89 -28.95 -10.92
CA GLU A 266 17.70 -28.93 -11.76
C GLU A 266 16.43 -28.70 -10.94
N SER A 267 16.29 -29.38 -9.79
CA SER A 267 15.15 -29.15 -8.89
C SER A 267 15.15 -27.73 -8.32
N VAL A 268 16.31 -27.18 -7.94
CA VAL A 268 16.41 -25.80 -7.46
C VAL A 268 16.00 -24.83 -8.56
N LYS A 269 16.47 -25.05 -9.79
CA LYS A 269 16.10 -24.23 -10.96
C LYS A 269 14.61 -24.32 -11.26
N GLU A 270 14.02 -25.50 -11.16
CA GLU A 270 12.59 -25.75 -11.37
C GLU A 270 11.72 -24.95 -10.39
N PHE A 271 12.07 -24.97 -9.10
CA PHE A 271 11.31 -24.29 -8.04
C PHE A 271 11.78 -22.85 -7.74
N TRP A 272 12.71 -22.30 -8.54
CA TRP A 272 13.34 -21.02 -8.21
C TRP A 272 12.37 -19.84 -8.21
N SER A 273 11.40 -19.83 -9.15
CA SER A 273 10.38 -18.79 -9.21
C SER A 273 9.53 -18.75 -7.94
N ASP A 274 9.22 -19.91 -7.37
CA ASP A 274 8.44 -20.02 -6.14
C ASP A 274 9.30 -19.70 -4.91
N ALA A 275 10.54 -20.18 -4.89
CA ALA A 275 11.51 -19.86 -3.84
C ALA A 275 11.76 -18.35 -3.72
N THR A 276 11.77 -17.64 -4.84
CA THR A 276 12.01 -16.19 -4.87
C THR A 276 10.75 -15.34 -4.90
N ASN A 277 9.56 -15.96 -4.82
CA ASN A 277 8.29 -15.25 -4.79
C ASN A 277 8.11 -14.49 -3.46
N MET A 278 8.05 -13.17 -3.56
CA MET A 278 7.88 -12.27 -2.42
C MET A 278 6.43 -11.86 -2.17
N LYS A 279 5.47 -12.39 -2.95
CA LYS A 279 4.04 -12.22 -2.67
C LYS A 279 3.73 -12.82 -1.30
N ASP A 280 2.94 -12.10 -0.51
CA ASP A 280 2.59 -12.48 0.86
C ASP A 280 3.83 -12.72 1.76
N SER A 281 4.94 -12.02 1.50
CA SER A 281 6.14 -12.09 2.34
C SER A 281 5.83 -11.69 3.80
N ILE A 282 6.57 -12.27 4.74
CA ILE A 282 6.32 -12.15 6.17
C ILE A 282 7.55 -11.63 6.90
N HIS A 283 7.30 -10.85 7.96
CA HIS A 283 8.32 -10.51 8.95
C HIS A 283 8.26 -11.49 10.10
N LEU A 284 9.42 -12.03 10.48
CA LEU A 284 9.57 -12.90 11.65
C LEU A 284 10.54 -12.23 12.62
N GLU A 285 10.07 -11.95 13.85
CA GLU A 285 10.84 -11.16 14.81
C GLU A 285 11.96 -11.97 15.46
N LYS A 286 11.72 -13.27 15.70
CA LYS A 286 12.64 -14.14 16.41
C LYS A 286 13.04 -15.32 15.54
N ILE A 287 14.27 -15.81 15.78
CA ILE A 287 14.77 -17.01 15.12
C ILE A 287 13.86 -18.23 15.37
N ALA A 288 13.22 -18.30 16.54
CA ALA A 288 12.26 -19.35 16.87
C ALA A 288 11.05 -19.36 15.91
N ASP A 289 10.54 -18.18 15.54
CA ASP A 289 9.41 -18.04 14.62
C ASP A 289 9.80 -18.51 13.21
N THR A 290 11.04 -18.25 12.79
CA THR A 290 11.61 -18.79 11.54
C THR A 290 11.67 -20.30 11.54
N THR A 291 12.09 -20.92 12.65
CA THR A 291 12.13 -22.38 12.78
C THR A 291 10.72 -22.97 12.75
N ILE A 292 9.77 -22.39 13.48
CA ILE A 292 8.37 -22.85 13.50
C ILE A 292 7.77 -22.78 12.08
N ASN A 293 7.90 -21.65 11.40
CA ASN A 293 7.37 -21.47 10.04
C ASN A 293 7.96 -22.48 9.04
N LEU A 294 9.25 -22.82 9.18
CA LEU A 294 9.91 -23.81 8.34
C LEU A 294 9.38 -25.22 8.61
N VAL A 295 9.27 -25.61 9.89
CA VAL A 295 8.80 -26.94 10.28
C VAL A 295 7.36 -27.15 9.79
N GLU A 296 6.49 -26.16 9.94
CA GLU A 296 5.12 -26.20 9.42
C GLU A 296 5.09 -26.44 7.90
N LYS A 297 5.95 -25.77 7.13
CA LYS A 297 6.05 -25.94 5.67
C LYS A 297 6.56 -27.33 5.27
N ILE A 298 7.54 -27.86 5.98
CA ILE A 298 8.06 -29.21 5.73
C ILE A 298 7.01 -30.25 6.06
N GLN A 299 6.33 -30.10 7.20
CA GLN A 299 5.27 -31.02 7.61
C GLN A 299 4.10 -31.01 6.61
N ASP A 300 3.62 -29.83 6.20
CA ASP A 300 2.58 -29.68 5.18
C ASP A 300 3.00 -30.33 3.85
N PHE A 301 4.25 -30.16 3.43
CA PHE A 301 4.79 -30.84 2.25
C PHE A 301 4.80 -32.37 2.39
N GLU A 302 5.24 -32.90 3.54
CA GLU A 302 5.22 -34.34 3.80
C GLU A 302 3.81 -34.92 3.84
N GLU A 303 2.86 -34.20 4.44
CA GLU A 303 1.45 -34.59 4.48
C GLU A 303 0.81 -34.57 3.08
N ARG A 304 1.03 -33.51 2.30
CA ARG A 304 0.58 -33.44 0.90
C ARG A 304 1.19 -34.54 0.04
N SER A 305 2.48 -34.82 0.21
CA SER A 305 3.16 -35.89 -0.53
C SER A 305 2.54 -37.27 -0.26
N LYS A 306 2.07 -37.53 0.96
CA LYS A 306 1.33 -38.76 1.30
C LYS A 306 -0.02 -38.84 0.58
N LEU A 307 -0.69 -37.71 0.37
CA LEU A 307 -1.97 -37.63 -0.35
C LEU A 307 -1.79 -37.77 -1.88
N ASP A 308 -0.74 -37.15 -2.41
CA ASP A 308 -0.43 -37.14 -3.84
C ASP A 308 -0.05 -38.54 -4.34
N GLY A 309 0.78 -39.26 -3.57
CA GLY A 309 1.30 -40.58 -3.94
C GLY A 309 2.20 -40.48 -5.18
N ASP A 310 1.74 -41.05 -6.30
CA ASP A 310 2.42 -40.99 -7.61
C ASP A 310 1.74 -40.07 -8.63
N ARG A 311 0.71 -39.32 -8.21
CA ARG A 311 -0.07 -38.45 -9.11
C ARG A 311 0.57 -37.08 -9.24
N GLU A 312 0.42 -36.45 -10.40
CA GLU A 312 0.64 -35.00 -10.52
C GLU A 312 -0.54 -34.27 -9.88
N SER A 313 -0.25 -33.51 -8.84
CA SER A 313 -1.23 -32.73 -8.07
C SER A 313 -0.97 -31.24 -8.19
N TYR A 314 -2.04 -30.45 -8.19
CA TYR A 314 -1.98 -29.00 -8.14
C TYR A 314 -2.61 -28.52 -6.84
N TRP A 315 -1.80 -27.89 -6.00
CA TRP A 315 -2.23 -27.29 -4.75
C TRP A 315 -2.41 -25.79 -4.93
N SER A 316 -3.54 -25.25 -4.47
CA SER A 316 -3.79 -23.81 -4.44
C SER A 316 -4.31 -23.39 -3.07
N THR A 317 -4.03 -22.15 -2.68
CA THR A 317 -4.56 -21.57 -1.46
C THR A 317 -5.69 -20.62 -1.83
N TYR A 318 -6.90 -20.92 -1.36
CA TYR A 318 -8.06 -20.07 -1.51
C TYR A 318 -8.27 -19.26 -0.22
N LYS A 319 -8.16 -17.93 -0.30
CA LYS A 319 -8.44 -17.02 0.81
C LYS A 319 -9.84 -16.45 0.64
N TYR A 320 -10.55 -16.30 1.75
CA TYR A 320 -11.89 -15.73 1.81
C TYR A 320 -12.03 -14.92 3.09
N ASP A 321 -12.98 -13.99 3.10
CA ASP A 321 -13.35 -13.23 4.28
C ASP A 321 -14.87 -13.32 4.57
N SER A 322 -15.34 -12.58 5.57
CA SER A 322 -16.76 -12.54 5.90
C SER A 322 -17.62 -11.97 4.77
N LYS A 323 -17.11 -11.02 3.95
CA LYS A 323 -17.84 -10.47 2.80
C LYS A 323 -18.08 -11.57 1.77
N ASP A 324 -17.08 -12.39 1.46
CA ASP A 324 -17.26 -13.49 0.51
C ASP A 324 -18.24 -14.56 1.02
N LEU A 325 -18.22 -14.88 2.32
CA LEU A 325 -19.17 -15.81 2.93
C LEU A 325 -20.61 -15.29 2.86
N VAL A 326 -20.83 -14.03 3.24
CA VAL A 326 -22.15 -13.40 3.23
C VAL A 326 -22.68 -13.29 1.80
N LEU A 327 -21.83 -12.88 0.84
CA LEU A 327 -22.19 -12.83 -0.58
C LEU A 327 -22.64 -14.19 -1.10
N TYR A 328 -21.91 -15.25 -0.76
CA TYR A 328 -22.28 -16.60 -1.16
C TYR A 328 -23.61 -17.03 -0.53
N ALA A 329 -23.79 -16.82 0.77
CA ALA A 329 -25.01 -17.17 1.48
C ALA A 329 -26.23 -16.48 0.86
N LEU A 330 -26.13 -15.17 0.60
CA LEU A 330 -27.16 -14.42 -0.13
C LEU A 330 -27.41 -15.00 -1.53
N GLY A 331 -26.34 -15.33 -2.26
CA GLY A 331 -26.40 -15.88 -3.61
C GLY A 331 -27.11 -17.23 -3.71
N ILE A 332 -27.12 -18.02 -2.64
CA ILE A 332 -27.84 -19.31 -2.58
C ILE A 332 -29.17 -19.23 -1.82
N GLY A 333 -29.63 -18.03 -1.48
CA GLY A 333 -30.97 -17.77 -0.96
C GLY A 333 -31.09 -17.62 0.56
N ALA A 334 -30.00 -17.50 1.32
CA ALA A 334 -30.09 -17.15 2.74
C ALA A 334 -30.76 -15.77 2.88
N SER A 335 -31.69 -15.66 3.83
CA SER A 335 -32.54 -14.47 3.97
C SER A 335 -32.65 -14.02 5.42
N VAL A 336 -32.69 -12.71 5.64
CA VAL A 336 -32.99 -12.13 6.96
C VAL A 336 -34.41 -12.40 7.45
N GLU A 337 -35.30 -12.89 6.59
CA GLU A 337 -36.63 -13.36 6.98
C GLU A 337 -36.56 -14.64 7.81
N ASN A 338 -35.50 -15.43 7.63
CA ASN A 338 -35.23 -16.61 8.43
C ASN A 338 -34.23 -16.22 9.53
N GLU A 339 -34.70 -16.11 10.78
CA GLU A 339 -33.83 -15.75 11.90
C GLU A 339 -32.60 -16.68 12.02
N SER A 340 -32.75 -17.95 11.66
CA SER A 340 -31.67 -18.94 11.64
C SER A 340 -30.55 -18.64 10.64
N ASP A 341 -30.83 -17.85 9.60
CA ASP A 341 -29.87 -17.53 8.53
C ASP A 341 -28.99 -16.33 8.90
N LEU A 342 -29.36 -15.55 9.91
CA LEU A 342 -28.61 -14.35 10.32
C LEU A 342 -27.15 -14.66 10.65
N LYS A 343 -26.88 -15.85 11.20
CA LYS A 343 -25.53 -16.37 11.47
C LYS A 343 -24.67 -16.59 10.21
N PHE A 344 -25.25 -16.58 9.02
CA PHE A 344 -24.51 -16.64 7.76
C PHE A 344 -24.39 -15.26 7.10
N LEU A 345 -25.17 -14.28 7.56
CA LEU A 345 -25.34 -12.97 6.93
C LEU A 345 -24.70 -11.81 7.71
N TYR A 346 -24.39 -12.01 8.99
CA TYR A 346 -23.88 -10.98 9.88
C TYR A 346 -22.61 -11.43 10.60
N GLU A 347 -21.49 -10.81 10.25
CA GLU A 347 -20.15 -11.16 10.73
C GLU A 347 -19.93 -10.98 12.24
N SER A 348 -20.77 -10.17 12.90
CA SER A 348 -20.71 -9.96 14.36
C SER A 348 -21.75 -10.81 15.12
N HIS A 349 -22.47 -11.70 14.44
CA HIS A 349 -23.35 -12.66 15.10
C HIS A 349 -22.51 -13.65 15.94
N GLU A 350 -22.96 -13.96 17.16
CA GLU A 350 -22.22 -14.84 18.10
C GLU A 350 -21.86 -16.21 17.52
N ASN A 351 -22.71 -16.73 16.63
CA ASN A 351 -22.56 -18.01 15.95
C ASN A 351 -22.22 -17.86 14.46
N PHE A 352 -21.56 -16.77 14.04
CA PHE A 352 -21.25 -16.52 12.64
C PHE A 352 -20.50 -17.72 12.01
N ALA A 353 -20.99 -18.22 10.89
CA ALA A 353 -20.46 -19.42 10.25
C ALA A 353 -20.52 -19.34 8.72
N ALA A 354 -19.68 -20.11 8.05
CA ALA A 354 -19.79 -20.35 6.61
C ALA A 354 -20.81 -21.46 6.32
N LEU A 355 -21.57 -21.32 5.23
CA LEU A 355 -22.33 -22.44 4.68
C LEU A 355 -21.36 -23.48 4.11
N PRO A 356 -21.49 -24.78 4.44
CA PRO A 356 -20.54 -25.81 3.99
C PRO A 356 -20.34 -25.86 2.47
N THR A 357 -21.38 -25.51 1.70
CA THR A 357 -21.34 -25.50 0.23
C THR A 357 -20.44 -24.39 -0.34
N TYR A 358 -20.11 -23.35 0.43
CA TYR A 358 -19.12 -22.33 0.05
C TYR A 358 -17.79 -22.98 -0.34
N PHE A 359 -17.39 -24.00 0.43
CA PHE A 359 -16.12 -24.70 0.26
C PHE A 359 -16.08 -25.66 -0.94
N ILE A 360 -17.12 -25.67 -1.78
CA ILE A 360 -17.07 -26.28 -3.11
C ILE A 360 -16.32 -25.35 -4.09
N LEU A 361 -16.48 -24.03 -3.96
CA LEU A 361 -15.87 -23.05 -4.87
C LEU A 361 -14.34 -23.16 -4.99
N PRO A 362 -13.58 -23.35 -3.89
CA PRO A 362 -12.13 -23.58 -3.97
C PRO A 362 -11.75 -24.82 -4.79
N GLY A 363 -12.63 -25.81 -4.89
CA GLY A 363 -12.41 -27.05 -5.63
C GLY A 363 -12.70 -26.95 -7.13
N MET A 364 -13.19 -25.80 -7.63
CA MET A 364 -13.44 -25.61 -9.06
C MET A 364 -12.12 -25.46 -9.83
N ALA A 365 -11.65 -26.56 -10.42
CA ALA A 365 -10.36 -26.63 -11.11
C ALA A 365 -10.35 -26.05 -12.54
N ILE A 366 -11.37 -25.27 -12.95
CA ILE A 366 -11.53 -24.81 -14.35
C ILE A 366 -10.33 -23.97 -14.81
N GLU A 367 -9.72 -23.20 -13.91
CA GLU A 367 -8.53 -22.39 -14.17
C GLU A 367 -7.20 -23.10 -13.84
N SER A 368 -7.25 -24.37 -13.42
CA SER A 368 -6.03 -25.11 -13.08
C SER A 368 -5.16 -25.35 -14.31
N PRO A 369 -3.83 -25.15 -14.22
CA PRO A 369 -2.89 -25.57 -15.26
C PRO A 369 -3.03 -27.05 -15.62
N LEU A 370 -3.48 -27.91 -14.71
CA LEU A 370 -3.75 -29.32 -14.99
C LEU A 370 -4.78 -29.50 -16.12
N VAL A 371 -5.83 -28.68 -16.16
CA VAL A 371 -6.85 -28.78 -17.20
C VAL A 371 -6.25 -28.43 -18.56
N ALA A 372 -5.47 -27.35 -18.64
CA ALA A 372 -4.79 -26.96 -19.87
C ALA A 372 -3.72 -27.99 -20.30
N ASN A 373 -2.94 -28.50 -19.35
CA ASN A 373 -1.85 -29.45 -19.59
C ASN A 373 -2.34 -30.88 -19.90
N SER A 374 -3.58 -31.21 -19.51
CA SER A 374 -4.22 -32.48 -19.88
C SER A 374 -4.65 -32.54 -21.35
N MET A 375 -4.61 -31.42 -22.08
CA MET A 375 -5.00 -31.38 -23.48
C MET A 375 -3.94 -32.03 -24.39
N PRO A 376 -4.35 -32.85 -25.38
CA PRO A 376 -3.43 -33.39 -26.37
C PRO A 376 -2.67 -32.29 -27.12
N ALA A 377 -1.41 -32.55 -27.48
CA ALA A 377 -0.57 -31.62 -28.22
C ALA A 377 -1.29 -31.05 -29.46
N GLY A 378 -1.35 -29.72 -29.57
CA GLY A 378 -2.04 -29.02 -30.68
C GLY A 378 -3.53 -28.75 -30.46
N LYS A 379 -4.10 -29.08 -29.30
CA LYS A 379 -5.47 -28.71 -28.91
C LYS A 379 -5.47 -27.74 -27.72
N HIS A 380 -6.40 -26.80 -27.73
CA HIS A 380 -6.65 -25.86 -26.63
C HIS A 380 -8.03 -26.12 -26.05
N ALA A 381 -8.19 -25.92 -24.74
CA ALA A 381 -9.49 -25.95 -24.10
C ALA A 381 -10.30 -24.73 -24.57
N ASP A 382 -11.40 -24.98 -25.29
CA ASP A 382 -12.37 -23.94 -25.70
C ASP A 382 -13.50 -23.89 -24.66
N PHE A 383 -13.40 -22.92 -23.74
CA PHE A 383 -14.39 -22.73 -22.68
C PHE A 383 -15.70 -22.08 -23.16
N THR A 384 -15.78 -21.63 -24.42
CA THR A 384 -17.00 -21.00 -24.97
C THR A 384 -18.10 -22.00 -25.35
N ASN A 385 -17.78 -23.31 -25.40
CA ASN A 385 -18.69 -24.40 -25.76
C ASN A 385 -18.98 -25.39 -24.61
N VAL A 386 -18.62 -25.04 -23.37
CA VAL A 386 -18.68 -25.95 -22.23
C VAL A 386 -20.09 -25.98 -21.60
N LYS A 387 -20.83 -27.08 -21.82
CA LYS A 387 -22.14 -27.37 -21.18
C LYS A 387 -22.00 -28.02 -19.78
N LEU A 388 -21.05 -27.58 -18.94
CA LEU A 388 -20.72 -28.29 -17.69
C LEU A 388 -21.73 -28.07 -16.54
N PHE A 389 -22.57 -27.03 -16.59
CA PHE A 389 -23.27 -26.55 -15.40
C PHE A 389 -24.61 -27.25 -15.07
N ASP A 390 -25.12 -28.15 -15.91
CA ASP A 390 -26.45 -28.74 -15.72
C ASP A 390 -26.52 -29.95 -14.75
N ARG A 391 -25.39 -30.56 -14.34
CA ARG A 391 -25.43 -31.88 -13.63
C ARG A 391 -24.29 -32.17 -12.64
N MET A 392 -23.99 -31.29 -11.69
CA MET A 392 -23.05 -31.63 -10.60
C MET A 392 -23.77 -31.80 -9.25
N THR A 393 -23.94 -33.05 -8.82
CA THR A 393 -24.32 -33.43 -7.45
C THR A 393 -23.13 -34.13 -6.81
N PHE A 394 -22.62 -33.65 -5.67
CA PHE A 394 -21.48 -34.25 -4.95
C PHE A 394 -21.83 -34.60 -3.51
N THR A 395 -21.37 -35.77 -3.07
CA THR A 395 -21.51 -36.33 -1.71
C THR A 395 -20.20 -36.12 -0.95
N PHE A 396 -20.29 -35.71 0.32
CA PHE A 396 -19.15 -35.35 1.18
C PHE A 396 -18.73 -36.47 2.15
N SER A 397 -17.42 -36.52 2.44
CA SER A 397 -16.84 -37.09 3.66
C SER A 397 -15.75 -36.17 4.20
N ILE A 398 -15.85 -35.81 5.48
CA ILE A 398 -14.92 -34.93 6.22
C ILE A 398 -14.02 -35.80 7.09
N PHE A 399 -12.72 -35.50 7.15
CA PHE A 399 -11.84 -35.95 8.23
C PHE A 399 -11.08 -34.76 8.82
N TYR A 400 -11.07 -34.73 10.16
CA TYR A 400 -10.38 -33.77 11.02
C TYR A 400 -9.32 -34.55 11.80
N GLN A 401 -8.12 -34.00 11.99
CA GLN A 401 -7.32 -34.33 13.17
C GLN A 401 -6.28 -33.24 13.49
N LEU A 402 -6.34 -32.76 14.73
CA LEU A 402 -5.33 -31.94 15.41
C LEU A 402 -4.15 -32.81 15.85
N THR A 403 -2.94 -32.22 15.91
CA THR A 403 -2.06 -32.47 17.06
C THR A 403 -1.14 -31.28 17.36
N THR A 404 -1.07 -30.93 18.65
CA THR A 404 -0.28 -29.85 19.26
C THR A 404 1.01 -30.42 19.82
N LEU A 405 2.16 -29.72 19.66
CA LEU A 405 3.33 -29.90 20.53
C LEU A 405 4.17 -28.61 20.55
N MET A 406 4.14 -27.89 21.68
CA MET A 406 5.13 -26.87 22.03
C MET A 406 6.04 -27.43 23.12
N MET A 407 7.35 -27.16 23.02
CA MET A 407 8.30 -27.33 24.12
C MET A 407 9.02 -26.01 24.43
N PRO A 408 9.43 -25.75 25.70
CA PRO A 408 9.96 -24.47 26.16
C PRO A 408 11.49 -24.44 26.39
N GLY A 409 12.08 -23.25 26.26
CA GLY A 409 13.44 -22.89 26.69
C GLY A 409 14.33 -22.50 25.49
N GLY A 410 14.98 -21.33 25.41
CA GLY A 410 15.36 -20.36 26.42
C GLY A 410 16.86 -20.08 26.30
N GLU A 411 17.20 -19.12 25.43
CA GLU A 411 18.55 -18.58 25.11
C GLU A 411 19.56 -19.56 24.45
N ARG A 412 19.97 -19.26 23.20
CA ARG A 412 21.31 -18.69 22.84
C ARG A 412 21.60 -18.90 21.35
N LEU A 413 21.84 -17.81 20.63
CA LEU A 413 22.69 -17.86 19.44
C LEU A 413 23.43 -16.53 19.25
N LYS A 414 24.76 -16.61 19.37
CA LYS A 414 25.71 -15.61 18.88
C LYS A 414 25.85 -15.79 17.37
N ILE A 415 26.00 -14.67 16.65
CA ILE A 415 26.34 -14.46 15.22
C ILE A 415 25.23 -13.66 14.55
N ASN A 416 25.45 -12.35 14.29
CA ASN A 416 24.60 -11.57 13.37
C ASN A 416 25.33 -10.39 12.70
N ALA A 417 26.32 -9.75 13.35
CA ALA A 417 27.02 -8.61 12.76
C ALA A 417 27.75 -8.93 11.44
N ALA A 418 28.51 -10.02 11.38
CA ALA A 418 29.28 -10.39 10.18
C ALA A 418 28.39 -10.74 8.97
N LYS A 419 27.29 -11.47 9.20
CA LYS A 419 26.35 -11.87 8.12
C LYS A 419 25.68 -10.64 7.49
N MET A 420 25.27 -9.67 8.32
CA MET A 420 24.67 -8.43 7.83
C MET A 420 25.67 -7.58 7.05
N GLY A 421 26.92 -7.47 7.51
CA GLY A 421 27.97 -6.79 6.75
C GLY A 421 28.19 -7.38 5.36
N LEU A 422 28.11 -8.72 5.23
CA LEU A 422 28.17 -9.38 3.93
C LEU A 422 27.01 -9.01 3.01
N VAL A 423 25.79 -8.82 3.54
CA VAL A 423 24.65 -8.37 2.71
C VAL A 423 24.91 -6.97 2.13
N GLY A 424 25.38 -6.02 2.96
CA GLY A 424 25.73 -4.68 2.47
C GLY A 424 26.82 -4.69 1.40
N LEU A 425 27.81 -5.60 1.55
CA LEU A 425 28.84 -5.85 0.55
C LEU A 425 28.25 -6.43 -0.74
N THR A 426 27.45 -7.50 -0.64
CA THR A 426 26.79 -8.16 -1.77
C THR A 426 25.94 -7.18 -2.57
N ASN A 427 25.13 -6.34 -1.92
CA ASN A 427 24.29 -5.35 -2.60
C ASN A 427 25.14 -4.36 -3.41
N THR A 428 26.25 -3.88 -2.83
CA THR A 428 27.17 -2.97 -3.53
C THR A 428 27.88 -3.65 -4.70
N LEU A 429 28.39 -4.86 -4.50
CA LEU A 429 29.12 -5.60 -5.54
C LEU A 429 28.18 -6.10 -6.66
N ALA A 430 26.91 -6.36 -6.37
CA ALA A 430 25.91 -6.67 -7.39
C ALA A 430 25.70 -5.48 -8.34
N ILE A 431 25.66 -4.25 -7.80
CA ILE A 431 25.57 -3.02 -8.60
C ILE A 431 26.84 -2.82 -9.45
N GLU A 432 28.03 -2.92 -8.83
CA GLU A 432 29.30 -2.76 -9.53
C GLU A 432 29.53 -3.86 -10.59
N GLY A 433 29.29 -5.12 -10.22
CA GLY A 433 29.46 -6.30 -11.04
C GLY A 433 28.51 -6.36 -12.24
N SER A 434 27.32 -5.77 -12.16
CA SER A 434 26.37 -5.70 -13.28
C SER A 434 26.97 -5.08 -14.55
N LYS A 435 27.92 -4.14 -14.40
CA LYS A 435 28.66 -3.51 -15.52
C LYS A 435 29.61 -4.47 -16.24
N TYR A 436 29.93 -5.59 -15.61
CA TYR A 436 30.92 -6.56 -16.04
C TYR A 436 30.36 -7.98 -16.15
N ASN A 437 29.04 -8.15 -16.10
CA ASN A 437 28.36 -9.45 -16.06
C ASN A 437 28.81 -10.36 -14.89
N ILE A 438 29.14 -9.76 -13.75
CA ILE A 438 29.48 -10.46 -12.51
C ILE A 438 28.25 -10.45 -11.61
N LYS A 439 27.72 -11.64 -11.27
CA LYS A 439 26.62 -11.82 -10.32
C LYS A 439 27.18 -12.04 -8.92
N VAL A 440 26.60 -11.37 -7.94
CA VAL A 440 27.02 -11.48 -6.54
C VAL A 440 25.79 -11.70 -5.68
N ASN A 441 25.74 -12.82 -4.96
CA ASN A 441 24.59 -13.21 -4.14
C ASN A 441 25.06 -13.64 -2.75
N THR A 442 24.20 -13.50 -1.73
CA THR A 442 24.45 -13.97 -0.37
C THR A 442 23.57 -15.18 -0.09
N ILE A 443 24.16 -16.22 0.52
CA ILE A 443 23.39 -17.31 1.11
C ILE A 443 23.45 -17.23 2.65
N VAL A 444 22.32 -17.50 3.30
CA VAL A 444 22.17 -17.64 4.75
C VAL A 444 21.83 -19.10 5.03
N PRO A 445 22.80 -20.02 4.96
CA PRO A 445 22.52 -21.44 5.09
C PRO A 445 22.39 -21.82 6.57
N THR A 446 21.47 -22.74 6.85
CA THR A 446 21.43 -23.45 8.13
C THR A 446 21.54 -24.95 7.89
N ALA A 447 22.69 -25.52 8.26
CA ALA A 447 23.02 -26.93 8.11
C ALA A 447 23.74 -27.46 9.36
N ALA A 448 23.67 -28.77 9.53
CA ALA A 448 24.45 -29.51 10.51
C ALA A 448 25.95 -29.37 10.21
N SER A 449 26.71 -29.01 11.24
CA SER A 449 28.15 -28.88 11.20
C SER A 449 28.72 -29.03 12.61
N ARG A 450 30.05 -29.12 12.75
CA ARG A 450 30.71 -29.05 14.06
C ARG A 450 30.33 -27.81 14.87
N LEU A 451 29.84 -26.74 14.24
CA LEU A 451 29.41 -25.51 14.91
C LEU A 451 27.99 -25.61 15.50
N THR A 452 27.18 -26.58 15.07
CA THR A 452 25.77 -26.73 15.46
C THR A 452 25.49 -28.02 16.21
N GLU A 453 26.50 -28.89 16.36
CA GLU A 453 26.39 -30.22 17.00
C GLU A 453 25.91 -30.14 18.45
N ASP A 454 26.43 -29.18 19.20
CA ASP A 454 26.04 -28.96 20.61
C ASP A 454 24.79 -28.06 20.77
N ILE A 455 24.22 -27.56 19.66
CA ILE A 455 23.13 -26.55 19.67
C ILE A 455 21.81 -27.17 19.23
N LEU A 456 21.84 -28.08 18.26
CA LEU A 456 20.64 -28.66 17.67
C LEU A 456 20.29 -29.99 18.38
N PRO A 457 18.98 -30.29 18.56
CA PRO A 457 18.57 -31.65 18.92
C PRO A 457 19.12 -32.67 17.91
N PRO A 458 19.51 -33.89 18.34
CA PRO A 458 20.13 -34.89 17.47
C PRO A 458 19.34 -35.16 16.18
N GLU A 459 18.01 -35.27 16.28
CA GLU A 459 17.13 -35.51 15.13
C GLU A 459 17.15 -34.37 14.11
N MET A 460 17.14 -33.11 14.55
CA MET A 460 17.29 -31.96 13.66
C MET A 460 18.70 -31.90 13.06
N PHE A 461 19.73 -32.24 13.84
CA PHE A 461 21.10 -32.29 13.36
C PHE A 461 21.26 -33.33 12.23
N GLU A 462 20.68 -34.52 12.38
CA GLU A 462 20.70 -35.54 11.31
C GLU A 462 19.90 -35.13 10.06
N ALA A 463 18.82 -34.37 10.22
CA ALA A 463 17.99 -33.91 9.13
C ALA A 463 18.63 -32.75 8.33
N MET A 464 19.40 -31.87 8.98
CA MET A 464 20.00 -30.66 8.40
C MET A 464 21.24 -30.93 7.54
N LYS A 465 21.14 -31.90 6.63
CA LYS A 465 22.24 -32.36 5.76
C LYS A 465 22.77 -31.24 4.85
N PRO A 466 24.08 -30.93 4.87
CA PRO A 466 24.69 -29.93 3.98
C PRO A 466 24.46 -30.19 2.48
N GLU A 467 24.27 -31.45 2.10
CA GLU A 467 23.96 -31.91 0.75
C GLU A 467 22.63 -31.32 0.21
N LEU A 468 21.73 -30.88 1.10
CA LEU A 468 20.48 -30.22 0.72
C LEU A 468 20.66 -28.75 0.32
N ILE A 469 21.80 -28.15 0.65
CA ILE A 469 22.11 -26.73 0.39
C ILE A 469 23.10 -26.58 -0.76
N ALA A 470 24.03 -27.53 -0.93
CA ALA A 470 25.04 -27.48 -1.98
C ALA A 470 24.47 -27.22 -3.40
N PRO A 471 23.34 -27.83 -3.82
CA PRO A 471 22.74 -27.54 -5.12
C PRO A 471 22.21 -26.11 -5.25
N VAL A 472 21.73 -25.50 -4.15
CA VAL A 472 21.29 -24.11 -4.13
C VAL A 472 22.47 -23.18 -4.38
N VAL A 473 23.59 -23.40 -3.67
CA VAL A 473 24.82 -22.63 -3.88
C VAL A 473 25.34 -22.80 -5.30
N ALA A 474 25.34 -24.04 -5.82
CA ALA A 474 25.77 -24.32 -7.19
C ALA A 474 24.89 -23.63 -8.23
N TYR A 475 23.56 -23.61 -8.03
CA TYR A 475 22.64 -22.89 -8.90
C TYR A 475 22.85 -21.37 -8.82
N MET A 476 23.09 -20.80 -7.63
CA MET A 476 23.34 -19.36 -7.43
C MET A 476 24.57 -18.80 -8.18
N VAL A 477 25.50 -19.67 -8.57
CA VAL A 477 26.69 -19.31 -9.38
C VAL A 477 26.61 -19.83 -10.82
N HIS A 478 25.51 -20.49 -11.18
CA HIS A 478 25.29 -21.00 -12.53
C HIS A 478 24.93 -19.86 -13.50
N GLU A 479 25.34 -19.98 -14.77
CA GLU A 479 25.12 -18.94 -15.80
C GLU A 479 23.63 -18.55 -15.93
N SER A 480 22.75 -19.54 -15.88
CA SER A 480 21.29 -19.39 -15.98
C SER A 480 20.59 -18.84 -14.72
N PHE A 481 21.33 -18.55 -13.65
CA PHE A 481 20.76 -17.97 -12.44
C PHE A 481 20.21 -16.57 -12.72
N PRO A 482 18.93 -16.25 -12.43
CA PRO A 482 18.35 -14.99 -12.88
C PRO A 482 18.76 -13.78 -12.04
N ASP A 483 19.14 -13.98 -10.77
CA ASP A 483 19.30 -12.89 -9.82
C ASP A 483 20.77 -12.43 -9.61
N SER A 484 20.93 -11.18 -9.20
CA SER A 484 22.15 -10.64 -8.60
C SER A 484 21.75 -9.72 -7.44
N GLY A 485 22.49 -9.74 -6.35
CA GLY A 485 22.14 -9.06 -5.10
C GLY A 485 21.13 -9.82 -4.25
N ALA A 486 20.81 -11.08 -4.59
CA ALA A 486 19.85 -11.86 -3.85
C ALA A 486 20.42 -12.31 -2.50
N VAL A 487 19.59 -12.24 -1.46
CA VAL A 487 19.85 -12.85 -0.16
C VAL A 487 18.93 -14.06 -0.03
N ILE A 488 19.53 -15.24 -0.02
CA ILE A 488 18.81 -16.52 -0.06
C ILE A 488 18.99 -17.23 1.26
N ASP A 489 17.90 -17.50 1.96
CA ASP A 489 17.88 -18.39 3.11
C ASP A 489 17.56 -19.80 2.61
N SER A 490 18.37 -20.78 3.02
CA SER A 490 18.15 -22.17 2.65
C SER A 490 18.54 -23.13 3.76
N THR A 491 17.69 -24.12 3.97
CA THR A 491 17.86 -25.17 4.97
C THR A 491 16.86 -26.31 4.69
N LEU A 492 17.19 -27.54 5.06
CA LEU A 492 16.30 -28.72 4.94
C LEU A 492 15.68 -28.93 3.55
N GLY A 493 16.38 -28.55 2.48
CA GLY A 493 15.86 -28.65 1.10
C GLY A 493 14.73 -27.66 0.80
N TYR A 494 14.62 -26.61 1.59
CA TYR A 494 13.79 -25.43 1.35
C TYR A 494 14.68 -24.23 1.00
N ALA A 495 14.20 -23.34 0.14
CA ALA A 495 14.82 -22.04 -0.07
C ALA A 495 13.79 -20.92 -0.13
N THR A 496 14.22 -19.73 0.28
CA THR A 496 13.42 -18.51 0.15
C THR A 496 14.28 -17.28 0.00
N LYS A 497 13.75 -16.27 -0.69
CA LYS A 497 14.38 -14.95 -0.81
C LYS A 497 14.06 -14.09 0.41
N MET A 498 15.04 -13.31 0.84
CA MET A 498 14.92 -12.29 1.87
C MET A 498 15.28 -10.92 1.30
N HIS A 499 14.57 -9.88 1.73
CA HIS A 499 14.97 -8.50 1.45
C HIS A 499 14.45 -7.52 2.52
N TYR A 500 14.96 -6.29 2.49
CA TYR A 500 14.40 -5.21 3.30
C TYR A 500 13.12 -4.67 2.67
N VAL A 501 12.14 -4.40 3.52
CA VAL A 501 10.99 -3.55 3.18
C VAL A 501 11.00 -2.31 4.07
N ARG A 502 10.41 -1.25 3.54
CA ARG A 502 10.27 0.06 4.15
C ARG A 502 8.79 0.34 4.36
N GLY A 503 8.41 0.77 5.55
CA GLY A 503 7.05 1.20 5.85
C GLY A 503 6.62 2.42 5.02
N GLN A 504 5.35 2.77 5.11
CA GLN A 504 4.85 4.01 4.49
C GLN A 504 5.35 5.26 5.23
N GLY A 505 5.76 5.12 6.49
CA GLY A 505 6.32 6.19 7.31
C GLY A 505 5.38 7.36 7.53
N ALA A 506 5.90 8.42 8.14
CA ALA A 506 5.15 9.62 8.47
C ALA A 506 5.99 10.89 8.33
N ILE A 507 5.33 11.97 7.90
CA ILE A 507 5.85 13.34 8.05
C ILE A 507 5.63 13.75 9.50
N LEU A 508 6.68 14.19 10.19
CA LEU A 508 6.71 14.35 11.66
C LEU A 508 6.29 15.75 12.12
N LYS A 509 5.42 16.39 11.33
CA LYS A 509 4.90 17.75 11.54
C LYS A 509 3.53 17.89 10.87
N LYS A 510 2.68 18.78 11.40
CA LYS A 510 1.31 18.97 10.92
C LYS A 510 1.23 19.89 9.71
N LYS A 511 1.96 21.00 9.73
CA LYS A 511 2.10 21.93 8.61
C LYS A 511 3.55 22.00 8.11
N PRO A 512 3.79 22.41 6.85
CA PRO A 512 5.15 22.56 6.30
C PRO A 512 6.02 23.53 7.10
N SER A 513 5.42 24.57 7.69
CA SER A 513 6.09 25.57 8.53
C SER A 513 6.40 25.10 9.95
N ASP A 514 5.76 24.03 10.42
CA ASP A 514 5.90 23.59 11.80
C ASP A 514 7.28 22.97 12.04
N PRO A 515 7.87 23.15 13.24
CA PRO A 515 9.11 22.50 13.58
C PRO A 515 8.90 21.00 13.80
N VAL A 516 9.92 20.20 13.50
CA VAL A 516 9.99 18.82 13.97
C VAL A 516 10.51 18.84 15.41
N THR A 517 9.76 18.27 16.35
CA THR A 517 10.06 18.26 17.80
C THR A 517 10.02 16.83 18.32
N ILE A 518 10.56 16.57 19.52
CA ILE A 518 10.54 15.22 20.10
C ILE A 518 9.09 14.78 20.33
N GLU A 519 8.25 15.73 20.71
CA GLU A 519 6.83 15.56 20.97
C GLU A 519 6.07 15.24 19.68
N SER A 520 6.34 15.95 18.58
CA SER A 520 5.73 15.63 17.29
C SER A 520 6.19 14.27 16.76
N VAL A 521 7.46 13.90 16.95
CA VAL A 521 7.92 12.53 16.62
C VAL A 521 7.14 11.49 17.42
N LYS A 522 6.95 11.70 18.72
CA LYS A 522 6.16 10.79 19.57
C LYS A 522 4.70 10.69 19.11
N GLU A 523 4.09 11.82 18.74
CA GLU A 523 2.72 11.91 18.22
C GLU A 523 2.55 11.05 16.95
N PHE A 524 3.50 11.14 16.01
CA PHE A 524 3.43 10.42 14.73
C PHE A 524 4.15 9.05 14.73
N TRP A 525 4.59 8.55 15.89
CA TRP A 525 5.45 7.36 15.93
C TRP A 525 4.73 6.08 15.46
N SER A 526 3.45 5.93 15.79
CA SER A 526 2.65 4.78 15.33
C SER A 526 2.57 4.73 13.82
N ASP A 527 2.41 5.88 13.16
CA ASP A 527 2.34 5.96 11.70
C ASP A 527 3.72 5.76 11.07
N ALA A 528 4.76 6.36 11.67
CA ALA A 528 6.15 6.19 11.23
C ALA A 528 6.61 4.72 11.29
N THR A 529 6.06 3.93 12.20
CA THR A 529 6.45 2.52 12.41
C THR A 529 5.44 1.51 11.84
N ASN A 530 4.39 1.97 11.17
CA ASN A 530 3.39 1.11 10.55
C ASN A 530 3.95 0.40 9.30
N MET A 531 3.88 -0.94 9.32
CA MET A 531 4.41 -1.82 8.26
C MET A 531 3.33 -2.52 7.41
N LYS A 532 2.04 -2.24 7.63
CA LYS A 532 0.92 -2.95 6.94
C LYS A 532 1.01 -2.89 5.41
N ASP A 533 1.43 -1.74 4.88
CA ASP A 533 1.59 -1.50 3.44
C ASP A 533 3.06 -1.26 3.05
N SER A 534 3.97 -1.97 3.72
CA SER A 534 5.41 -1.83 3.44
C SER A 534 5.77 -2.24 2.01
N ILE A 535 6.80 -1.61 1.47
CA ILE A 535 7.27 -1.82 0.09
C ILE A 535 8.75 -2.17 0.06
N HIS A 536 9.14 -2.98 -0.92
CA HIS A 536 10.54 -3.18 -1.26
C HIS A 536 10.99 -2.12 -2.26
N LEU A 537 12.16 -1.53 -2.01
CA LEU A 537 12.82 -0.61 -2.94
C LEU A 537 14.19 -1.21 -3.27
N GLU A 538 14.55 -1.23 -4.55
CA GLU A 538 15.79 -1.86 -4.99
C GLU A 538 17.00 -0.94 -4.81
N LYS A 539 16.81 0.37 -5.00
CA LYS A 539 17.91 1.35 -5.05
C LYS A 539 17.64 2.55 -4.15
N ILE A 540 18.73 3.20 -3.75
CA ILE A 540 18.70 4.46 -2.98
C ILE A 540 17.92 5.56 -3.74
N ALA A 541 18.02 5.59 -5.07
CA ALA A 541 17.30 6.53 -5.91
C ALA A 541 15.78 6.41 -5.74
N ASP A 542 15.25 5.18 -5.70
CA ASP A 542 13.81 4.92 -5.52
C ASP A 542 13.33 5.39 -4.14
N THR A 543 14.17 5.23 -3.12
CA THR A 543 13.91 5.74 -1.76
C THR A 543 13.80 7.27 -1.74
N THR A 544 14.64 7.94 -2.54
CA THR A 544 14.66 9.40 -2.66
C THR A 544 13.42 9.89 -3.42
N ILE A 545 13.08 9.26 -4.55
CA ILE A 545 11.88 9.57 -5.33
C ILE A 545 10.62 9.41 -4.47
N ASN A 546 10.49 8.27 -3.78
CA ASN A 546 9.36 7.99 -2.90
C ASN A 546 9.22 9.05 -1.78
N LEU A 547 10.33 9.52 -1.21
CA LEU A 547 10.30 10.56 -0.19
C LEU A 547 9.88 11.92 -0.75
N VAL A 548 10.43 12.32 -1.90
CA VAL A 548 10.09 13.60 -2.55
C VAL A 548 8.61 13.64 -2.91
N GLU A 549 8.07 12.54 -3.45
CA GLU A 549 6.63 12.43 -3.75
C GLU A 549 5.77 12.62 -2.50
N LYS A 550 6.17 12.01 -1.36
CA LYS A 550 5.46 12.16 -0.07
C LYS A 550 5.52 13.58 0.48
N ILE A 551 6.67 14.25 0.36
CA ILE A 551 6.82 15.63 0.81
C ILE A 551 5.99 16.57 -0.08
N GLN A 552 6.04 16.39 -1.40
CA GLN A 552 5.24 17.17 -2.35
C GLN A 552 3.74 16.96 -2.10
N ASP A 553 3.31 15.72 -1.92
CA ASP A 553 1.92 15.40 -1.56
C ASP A 553 1.52 16.06 -0.23
N PHE A 554 2.37 16.00 0.79
CA PHE A 554 2.12 16.69 2.07
C PHE A 554 1.99 18.21 1.90
N GLU A 555 2.85 18.84 1.09
CA GLU A 555 2.79 20.28 0.80
C GLU A 555 1.54 20.65 -0.01
N GLU A 556 1.19 19.87 -1.03
CA GLU A 556 -0.01 20.03 -1.84
C GLU A 556 -1.26 19.91 -0.97
N ARG A 557 -1.33 18.88 -0.12
CA ARG A 557 -2.42 18.68 0.85
C ARG A 557 -2.49 19.82 1.86
N SER A 558 -1.35 20.29 2.37
CA SER A 558 -1.32 21.41 3.32
C SER A 558 -1.82 22.73 2.70
N LYS A 559 -1.49 22.99 1.43
CA LYS A 559 -2.03 24.14 0.67
C LYS A 559 -3.54 24.03 0.49
N LEU A 560 -4.01 22.82 0.21
CA LEU A 560 -5.42 22.51 0.10
C LEU A 560 -6.12 22.77 1.45
N ASP A 561 -5.60 22.23 2.55
CA ASP A 561 -6.21 22.29 3.88
C ASP A 561 -6.26 23.73 4.43
N GLY A 562 -5.25 24.55 4.13
CA GLY A 562 -5.14 25.92 4.63
C GLY A 562 -5.06 25.95 6.16
N ASP A 563 -6.04 26.58 6.79
CA ASP A 563 -6.16 26.61 8.27
C ASP A 563 -7.18 25.60 8.83
N ARG A 564 -7.81 24.80 7.96
CA ARG A 564 -8.81 23.83 8.38
C ARG A 564 -8.15 22.52 8.80
N GLU A 565 -8.70 21.89 9.83
CA GLU A 565 -8.42 20.48 10.09
C GLU A 565 -9.16 19.64 9.05
N SER A 566 -8.39 18.82 8.32
CA SER A 566 -8.91 17.92 7.30
C SER A 566 -8.47 16.49 7.60
N TYR A 567 -9.35 15.54 7.32
CA TYR A 567 -9.08 14.12 7.36
C TYR A 567 -8.84 13.62 5.94
N TRP A 568 -7.74 12.90 5.73
CA TRP A 568 -7.36 12.34 4.45
C TRP A 568 -7.43 10.82 4.48
N SER A 569 -8.11 10.21 3.51
CA SER A 569 -8.19 8.76 3.34
C SER A 569 -7.92 8.33 1.90
N THR A 570 -7.72 7.03 1.70
CA THR A 570 -7.61 6.40 0.38
C THR A 570 -8.77 5.43 0.21
N TYR A 571 -9.41 5.43 -0.95
CA TYR A 571 -10.50 4.51 -1.28
C TYR A 571 -10.17 3.83 -2.61
N LYS A 572 -10.22 2.50 -2.64
CA LYS A 572 -9.94 1.70 -3.83
C LYS A 572 -11.20 1.00 -4.29
N TYR A 573 -11.37 0.84 -5.60
CA TYR A 573 -12.49 0.12 -6.16
C TYR A 573 -12.15 -0.56 -7.48
N ASP A 574 -12.86 -1.63 -7.76
CA ASP A 574 -12.83 -2.34 -9.04
C ASP A 574 -14.25 -2.65 -9.55
N SER A 575 -14.34 -3.42 -10.63
CA SER A 575 -15.62 -3.80 -11.21
C SER A 575 -16.50 -4.64 -10.27
N LYS A 576 -15.92 -5.47 -9.38
CA LYS A 576 -16.69 -6.28 -8.41
C LYS A 576 -17.43 -5.35 -7.44
N ASP A 577 -16.77 -4.29 -6.98
CA ASP A 577 -17.39 -3.31 -6.08
C ASP A 577 -18.52 -2.52 -6.77
N LEU A 578 -18.34 -2.15 -8.04
CA LEU A 578 -19.36 -1.45 -8.83
C LEU A 578 -20.61 -2.31 -9.06
N VAL A 579 -20.42 -3.58 -9.45
CA VAL A 579 -21.52 -4.53 -9.67
C VAL A 579 -22.26 -4.80 -8.36
N LEU A 580 -21.53 -5.04 -7.27
CA LEU A 580 -22.11 -5.26 -5.95
C LEU A 580 -22.97 -4.06 -5.51
N TYR A 581 -22.47 -2.85 -5.70
CA TYR A 581 -23.24 -1.64 -5.41
C TYR A 581 -24.51 -1.55 -6.27
N ALA A 582 -24.40 -1.77 -7.57
CA ALA A 582 -25.54 -1.70 -8.49
C ALA A 582 -26.65 -2.68 -8.08
N LEU A 583 -26.31 -3.92 -7.76
CA LEU A 583 -27.25 -4.92 -7.21
C LEU A 583 -27.85 -4.45 -5.86
N GLY A 584 -27.01 -3.90 -4.98
CA GLY A 584 -27.41 -3.34 -3.69
C GLY A 584 -28.43 -2.20 -3.79
N ILE A 585 -28.54 -1.54 -4.94
CA ILE A 585 -29.54 -0.49 -5.21
C ILE A 585 -30.56 -0.91 -6.29
N GLY A 586 -30.73 -2.21 -6.49
CA GLY A 586 -31.82 -2.82 -7.26
C GLY A 586 -31.63 -2.87 -8.77
N ALA A 587 -30.40 -2.72 -9.28
CA ALA A 587 -30.11 -3.10 -10.65
C ALA A 587 -30.36 -4.60 -10.84
N SER A 588 -30.97 -4.98 -11.95
CA SER A 588 -31.36 -6.36 -12.21
C SER A 588 -31.15 -6.70 -13.66
N VAL A 589 -30.69 -7.92 -13.95
CA VAL A 589 -30.60 -8.46 -15.31
C VAL A 589 -31.96 -8.62 -15.98
N GLU A 590 -33.06 -8.58 -15.23
CA GLU A 590 -34.42 -8.51 -15.77
C GLU A 590 -34.66 -7.22 -16.56
N ASN A 591 -33.92 -6.15 -16.22
CA ASN A 591 -33.88 -4.91 -16.99
C ASN A 591 -32.65 -4.95 -17.90
N GLU A 592 -32.83 -5.23 -19.19
CA GLU A 592 -31.73 -5.32 -20.15
C GLU A 592 -30.80 -4.09 -20.12
N SER A 593 -31.36 -2.90 -19.91
CA SER A 593 -30.59 -1.64 -19.83
C SER A 593 -29.65 -1.54 -18.62
N ASP A 594 -29.83 -2.38 -17.61
CA ASP A 594 -29.00 -2.44 -16.40
C ASP A 594 -27.79 -3.38 -16.56
N LEU A 595 -27.74 -4.21 -17.60
CA LEU A 595 -26.64 -5.17 -17.80
C LEU A 595 -25.26 -4.48 -17.84
N LYS A 596 -25.21 -3.26 -18.36
CA LYS A 596 -24.01 -2.42 -18.37
C LYS A 596 -23.50 -1.98 -17.00
N PHE A 597 -24.28 -2.16 -15.94
CA PHE A 597 -23.87 -1.93 -14.55
C PHE A 597 -23.53 -3.24 -13.83
N LEU A 598 -23.83 -4.39 -14.44
CA LEU A 598 -23.78 -5.72 -13.84
C LEU A 598 -22.75 -6.65 -14.47
N TYR A 599 -22.22 -6.30 -15.65
CA TYR A 599 -21.28 -7.13 -16.39
C TYR A 599 -20.07 -6.32 -16.87
N GLU A 600 -18.91 -6.63 -16.29
CA GLU A 600 -17.65 -5.91 -16.51
C GLU A 600 -17.08 -6.01 -17.93
N SER A 601 -17.54 -7.00 -18.72
CA SER A 601 -17.18 -7.13 -20.13
C SER A 601 -18.23 -6.57 -21.09
N HIS A 602 -19.30 -5.94 -20.58
CA HIS A 602 -20.23 -5.17 -21.40
C HIS A 602 -19.48 -4.01 -22.08
N GLU A 603 -19.74 -3.75 -23.37
CA GLU A 603 -19.03 -2.72 -24.14
C GLU A 603 -19.12 -1.32 -23.52
N ASN A 604 -20.26 -1.02 -22.90
CA ASN A 604 -20.55 0.23 -22.19
C ASN A 604 -20.55 0.06 -20.67
N PHE A 605 -19.75 -0.86 -20.12
CA PHE A 605 -19.68 -1.06 -18.67
C PHE A 605 -19.37 0.26 -17.95
N ALA A 606 -20.18 0.60 -16.95
CA ALA A 606 -20.10 1.89 -16.29
C ALA A 606 -20.46 1.80 -14.80
N ALA A 607 -19.98 2.76 -14.02
CA ALA A 607 -20.39 2.94 -12.63
C ALA A 607 -21.69 3.74 -12.54
N LEU A 608 -22.55 3.41 -11.58
CA LEU A 608 -23.66 4.27 -11.21
C LEU A 608 -23.13 5.49 -10.42
N PRO A 609 -23.54 6.74 -10.75
CA PRO A 609 -22.92 7.94 -10.17
C PRO A 609 -22.97 8.00 -8.64
N THR A 610 -24.02 7.45 -8.03
CA THR A 610 -24.19 7.45 -6.57
C THR A 610 -23.21 6.53 -5.83
N TYR A 611 -22.50 5.64 -6.53
CA TYR A 611 -21.39 4.86 -5.96
C TYR A 611 -20.31 5.77 -5.38
N PHE A 612 -19.99 6.86 -6.10
CA PHE A 612 -18.92 7.80 -5.72
C PHE A 612 -19.26 8.68 -4.52
N ILE A 613 -20.39 8.45 -3.86
CA ILE A 613 -20.67 9.00 -2.53
C ILE A 613 -19.92 8.23 -1.44
N LEU A 614 -19.76 6.91 -1.61
CA LEU A 614 -19.14 6.02 -0.62
C LEU A 614 -17.72 6.44 -0.23
N PRO A 615 -16.81 6.83 -1.16
CA PRO A 615 -15.49 7.31 -0.78
C PRO A 615 -15.53 8.53 0.16
N GLY A 616 -16.56 9.38 0.03
CA GLY A 616 -16.72 10.60 0.80
C GLY A 616 -17.52 10.45 2.09
N MET A 617 -18.00 9.25 2.43
CA MET A 617 -18.75 9.03 3.68
C MET A 617 -17.88 9.30 4.91
N ALA A 618 -18.42 10.08 5.85
CA ALA A 618 -17.68 10.54 7.03
C ALA A 618 -18.32 10.11 8.35
N ILE A 619 -19.41 9.34 8.31
CA ILE A 619 -20.13 8.86 9.51
C ILE A 619 -19.23 8.02 10.42
N GLU A 620 -18.35 7.21 9.84
CA GLU A 620 -17.37 6.41 10.59
C GLU A 620 -16.04 7.17 10.84
N SER A 621 -15.92 8.40 10.36
CA SER A 621 -14.70 9.18 10.54
C SER A 621 -14.68 9.86 11.92
N PRO A 622 -13.49 10.07 12.52
CA PRO A 622 -13.38 10.79 13.79
C PRO A 622 -13.75 12.28 13.67
N LEU A 623 -13.93 12.81 12.45
CA LEU A 623 -14.25 14.22 12.22
C LEU A 623 -15.49 14.69 12.97
N VAL A 624 -16.57 13.91 12.92
CA VAL A 624 -17.85 14.30 13.53
C VAL A 624 -17.69 14.37 15.04
N ALA A 625 -17.13 13.33 15.65
CA ALA A 625 -16.88 13.27 17.08
C ALA A 625 -15.96 14.41 17.54
N ASN A 626 -14.86 14.67 16.82
CA ASN A 626 -13.90 15.72 17.15
C ASN A 626 -14.48 17.14 16.96
N SER A 627 -15.47 17.30 16.08
CA SER A 627 -16.12 18.60 15.86
C SER A 627 -17.16 18.96 16.93
N MET A 628 -17.50 18.04 17.82
CA MET A 628 -18.53 18.28 18.82
C MET A 628 -18.08 19.33 19.85
N PRO A 629 -18.95 20.29 20.23
CA PRO A 629 -18.64 21.26 21.28
C PRO A 629 -18.32 20.60 22.63
N ALA A 630 -17.61 21.32 23.50
CA ALA A 630 -17.26 20.82 24.83
C ALA A 630 -18.49 20.28 25.60
N GLY A 631 -18.37 19.06 26.14
CA GLY A 631 -19.45 18.37 26.84
C GLY A 631 -20.48 17.66 25.95
N LYS A 632 -20.28 17.67 24.62
CA LYS A 632 -21.07 16.90 23.64
C LYS A 632 -20.25 15.74 23.08
N HIS A 633 -20.92 14.69 22.62
CA HIS A 633 -20.27 13.52 22.03
C HIS A 633 -21.09 12.98 20.87
N ALA A 634 -20.40 12.47 19.84
CA ALA A 634 -21.04 11.80 18.71
C ALA A 634 -20.45 10.40 18.59
N ASP A 635 -21.31 9.40 18.50
CA ASP A 635 -20.94 8.01 18.28
C ASP A 635 -22.00 7.31 17.41
N PHE A 636 -21.74 6.06 17.04
CA PHE A 636 -22.61 5.32 16.13
C PHE A 636 -24.04 5.13 16.65
N THR A 637 -24.29 5.23 17.96
CA THR A 637 -25.61 5.03 18.57
C THR A 637 -26.50 6.27 18.49
N ASN A 638 -25.92 7.45 18.27
CA ASN A 638 -26.65 8.72 18.29
C ASN A 638 -26.49 9.55 17.00
N ILE A 639 -25.82 9.01 15.99
CA ILE A 639 -25.63 9.64 14.68
C ILE A 639 -26.70 9.18 13.68
N LEU A 640 -27.30 10.13 12.97
CA LEU A 640 -28.18 9.87 11.82
C LEU A 640 -27.72 10.64 10.58
N HIS A 641 -27.75 9.97 9.43
CA HIS A 641 -27.52 10.62 8.13
C HIS A 641 -28.79 11.40 7.71
N GLY A 642 -28.72 12.74 7.69
CA GLY A 642 -29.88 13.60 7.41
C GLY A 642 -29.99 14.08 5.97
N GLU A 643 -28.88 14.52 5.37
CA GLU A 643 -28.86 15.00 3.98
C GLU A 643 -27.59 14.58 3.26
N GLN A 644 -27.68 14.34 1.96
CA GLN A 644 -26.56 13.97 1.11
C GLN A 644 -26.55 14.83 -0.17
N PHE A 645 -25.35 15.28 -0.56
CA PHE A 645 -25.07 15.95 -1.82
C PHE A 645 -23.85 15.33 -2.49
N ILE A 646 -23.84 15.28 -3.82
CA ILE A 646 -22.65 15.02 -4.64
C ILE A 646 -22.69 15.89 -5.90
N GLU A 647 -21.54 16.38 -6.33
CA GLU A 647 -21.33 17.02 -7.63
C GLU A 647 -20.04 16.50 -8.26
N PHE A 648 -20.12 16.13 -9.54
CA PHE A 648 -18.94 15.80 -10.35
C PHE A 648 -18.39 17.06 -10.99
N VAL A 649 -17.08 17.29 -10.84
CA VAL A 649 -16.42 18.50 -11.37
C VAL A 649 -16.07 18.33 -12.86
N GLY A 650 -15.84 17.09 -13.30
CA GLY A 650 -15.55 16.74 -14.69
C GLY A 650 -16.35 15.53 -15.17
N ASP A 651 -15.69 14.63 -15.88
CA ASP A 651 -16.25 13.35 -16.28
C ASP A 651 -16.35 12.40 -15.09
N LEU A 652 -17.20 11.39 -15.23
CA LEU A 652 -17.30 10.36 -14.20
C LEU A 652 -15.97 9.63 -14.07
N PRO A 653 -15.60 9.23 -12.85
CA PRO A 653 -14.47 8.34 -12.68
C PRO A 653 -14.67 7.02 -13.45
N GLY A 654 -13.55 6.40 -13.84
CA GLY A 654 -13.55 5.12 -14.58
C GLY A 654 -14.12 3.94 -13.78
N THR A 655 -14.00 2.74 -14.32
CA THR A 655 -14.60 1.52 -13.74
C THR A 655 -13.69 0.79 -12.74
N GLU A 656 -12.51 1.33 -12.48
CA GLU A 656 -11.54 0.87 -11.48
C GLU A 656 -10.61 2.03 -11.12
N GLY A 657 -10.07 2.04 -9.91
CA GLY A 657 -9.04 2.99 -9.53
C GLY A 657 -8.95 3.31 -8.04
N ASP A 658 -8.05 4.24 -7.73
CA ASP A 658 -7.78 4.71 -6.38
C ASP A 658 -8.15 6.19 -6.25
N PHE A 659 -8.86 6.54 -5.18
CA PHE A 659 -9.15 7.92 -4.79
C PHE A 659 -8.34 8.33 -3.57
N LYS A 660 -7.94 9.60 -3.55
CA LYS A 660 -7.60 10.32 -2.32
C LYS A 660 -8.78 11.19 -1.94
N VAL A 661 -9.24 11.07 -0.70
CA VAL A 661 -10.42 11.79 -0.22
C VAL A 661 -10.01 12.72 0.90
N ARG A 662 -10.40 13.98 0.79
CA ARG A 662 -10.23 15.00 1.82
C ARG A 662 -11.58 15.36 2.41
N SER A 663 -11.78 15.12 3.69
CA SER A 663 -13.02 15.45 4.40
C SER A 663 -12.77 16.49 5.50
N TYR A 664 -13.67 17.44 5.68
CA TYR A 664 -13.56 18.47 6.72
C TYR A 664 -14.93 18.97 7.17
N VAL A 665 -15.02 19.36 8.45
CA VAL A 665 -16.24 19.96 9.00
C VAL A 665 -16.32 21.41 8.58
N VAL A 666 -17.48 21.77 8.03
CA VAL A 666 -17.78 23.10 7.48
C VAL A 666 -18.52 23.95 8.49
N ASP A 667 -19.43 23.34 9.24
CA ASP A 667 -20.25 24.01 10.25
C ASP A 667 -20.83 22.98 11.24
N VAL A 668 -21.13 23.45 12.46
CA VAL A 668 -21.82 22.65 13.49
C VAL A 668 -23.02 23.43 13.99
N LEU A 669 -24.21 22.95 13.66
CA LEU A 669 -25.48 23.65 13.91
C LEU A 669 -26.17 23.13 15.17
N ASP A 670 -26.83 24.04 15.90
CA ASP A 670 -27.70 23.71 17.03
C ASP A 670 -29.18 23.72 16.59
N LYS A 671 -29.78 22.54 16.49
CA LYS A 671 -31.19 22.35 16.12
C LYS A 671 -32.09 22.16 17.36
N GLY A 672 -31.68 22.64 18.53
CA GLY A 672 -32.43 22.56 19.77
C GLY A 672 -32.06 21.31 20.56
N SER A 673 -32.69 20.17 20.28
CA SER A 673 -32.35 18.90 20.96
C SER A 673 -31.17 18.17 20.31
N SER A 674 -30.78 18.52 19.09
CA SER A 674 -29.75 17.81 18.32
C SER A 674 -28.71 18.77 17.76
N ALA A 675 -27.48 18.29 17.61
CA ALA A 675 -26.44 18.95 16.81
C ALA A 675 -26.50 18.46 15.36
N VAL A 676 -26.00 19.25 14.41
CA VAL A 676 -25.78 18.82 13.02
C VAL A 676 -24.38 19.18 12.59
N SER A 677 -23.54 18.19 12.28
CA SER A 677 -22.24 18.41 11.66
C SER A 677 -22.40 18.40 10.14
N ILE A 678 -22.04 19.50 9.48
CA ILE A 678 -22.00 19.59 8.02
C ILE A 678 -20.58 19.27 7.58
N VAL A 679 -20.40 18.17 6.86
CA VAL A 679 -19.09 17.69 6.42
C VAL A 679 -19.02 17.74 4.91
N ASN A 680 -17.99 18.41 4.39
CA ASN A 680 -17.64 18.36 2.97
C ASN A 680 -16.56 17.29 2.77
N SER A 681 -16.65 16.57 1.65
CA SER A 681 -15.59 15.69 1.18
C SER A 681 -15.23 16.02 -0.26
N GLU A 682 -13.94 16.01 -0.56
CA GLU A 682 -13.39 16.30 -1.88
C GLU A 682 -12.62 15.07 -2.35
N ILE A 683 -13.04 14.52 -3.48
CA ILE A 683 -12.54 13.26 -4.02
C ILE A 683 -11.59 13.59 -5.16
N TYR A 684 -10.36 13.09 -5.06
CA TYR A 684 -9.30 13.29 -6.02
C TYR A 684 -8.89 11.97 -6.66
N GLN A 685 -8.72 11.98 -7.98
CA GLN A 685 -8.12 10.90 -8.75
C GLN A 685 -6.97 11.49 -9.57
N ASN A 686 -5.79 10.86 -9.55
CA ASN A 686 -4.61 11.38 -10.26
C ASN A 686 -4.30 12.86 -9.93
N LYS A 687 -4.44 13.24 -8.65
CA LYS A 687 -4.32 14.63 -8.14
C LYS A 687 -5.35 15.63 -8.68
N GLN A 688 -6.29 15.20 -9.51
CA GLN A 688 -7.38 16.04 -10.00
C GLN A 688 -8.62 15.83 -9.16
N LEU A 689 -9.28 16.92 -8.79
CA LEU A 689 -10.56 16.87 -8.13
C LEU A 689 -11.63 16.35 -9.11
N VAL A 690 -12.25 15.23 -8.77
CA VAL A 690 -13.28 14.59 -9.59
C VAL A 690 -14.69 14.83 -9.05
N ALA A 691 -14.86 14.87 -7.73
CA ALA A 691 -16.16 15.07 -7.12
C ALA A 691 -16.09 15.80 -5.78
N ARG A 692 -17.19 16.46 -5.42
CA ARG A 692 -17.45 17.04 -4.11
C ARG A 692 -18.68 16.41 -3.52
N THR A 693 -18.63 16.04 -2.25
CA THR A 693 -19.80 15.59 -1.49
C THR A 693 -20.02 16.48 -0.29
N GLN A 694 -21.26 16.60 0.15
CA GLN A 694 -21.60 17.23 1.42
C GLN A 694 -22.65 16.37 2.13
N GLN A 695 -22.41 16.08 3.40
CA GLN A 695 -23.32 15.30 4.25
C GLN A 695 -23.70 16.10 5.49
N HIS A 696 -24.96 15.97 5.90
CA HIS A 696 -25.48 16.58 7.13
C HIS A 696 -25.74 15.47 8.12
N ILE A 697 -24.91 15.41 9.16
CA ILE A 697 -24.90 14.33 10.14
C ILE A 697 -25.55 14.86 11.42
N PHE A 698 -26.73 14.35 11.75
CA PHE A 698 -27.46 14.69 12.97
C PHE A 698 -26.89 13.90 14.14
N VAL A 699 -26.63 14.57 15.25
CA VAL A 699 -26.20 13.96 16.51
C VAL A 699 -27.29 14.19 17.54
N LEU A 700 -28.06 13.15 17.81
CA LEU A 700 -29.27 13.19 18.63
C LEU A 700 -28.94 13.47 20.10
N GLY A 701 -29.72 14.33 20.74
CA GLY A 701 -29.53 14.68 22.16
C GLY A 701 -28.38 15.67 22.43
N GLN A 702 -27.57 15.99 21.41
CA GLN A 702 -26.36 16.81 21.57
C GLN A 702 -26.57 18.30 21.26
N GLY A 703 -27.81 18.75 21.12
CA GLY A 703 -28.14 20.17 20.92
C GLY A 703 -28.05 21.01 22.21
N GLY A 704 -28.50 22.25 22.15
CA GLY A 704 -28.62 23.14 23.31
C GLY A 704 -27.33 23.83 23.73
N PHE A 705 -26.32 23.83 22.85
CA PHE A 705 -25.05 24.54 23.04
C PHE A 705 -25.10 26.00 22.54
N LYS A 706 -26.29 26.47 22.10
CA LYS A 706 -26.56 27.84 21.60
C LYS A 706 -25.74 28.21 20.36
N GLY A 707 -25.46 27.23 19.51
CA GLY A 707 -24.77 27.44 18.23
C GLY A 707 -25.66 28.03 17.13
N PRO A 708 -25.09 28.26 15.92
CA PRO A 708 -25.85 28.73 14.77
C PRO A 708 -26.93 27.71 14.38
N ARG A 709 -28.12 28.19 13.97
CA ARG A 709 -29.21 27.30 13.54
C ARG A 709 -29.15 26.92 12.07
N ASN A 710 -28.47 27.71 11.24
CA ASN A 710 -28.40 27.56 9.79
C ASN A 710 -26.97 27.84 9.31
N SER A 711 -26.57 27.25 8.19
CA SER A 711 -25.28 27.50 7.55
C SER A 711 -25.46 28.13 6.17
N LYS A 712 -24.62 29.12 5.84
CA LYS A 712 -24.52 29.65 4.47
C LYS A 712 -23.74 28.72 3.52
N GLN A 713 -23.06 27.72 4.07
CA GLN A 713 -22.24 26.77 3.32
C GLN A 713 -23.00 25.46 3.02
N ALA A 714 -24.22 25.32 3.54
CA ALA A 714 -25.08 24.19 3.25
C ALA A 714 -25.63 24.27 1.82
N VAL A 715 -25.49 23.18 1.06
CA VAL A 715 -26.21 23.03 -0.21
C VAL A 715 -27.69 22.84 0.08
N GLU A 716 -28.53 23.73 -0.46
CA GLU A 716 -29.96 23.76 -0.16
C GLU A 716 -30.74 22.62 -0.80
N VAL A 717 -31.72 22.11 -0.06
CA VAL A 717 -32.76 21.22 -0.58
C VAL A 717 -33.77 22.01 -1.42
N GLN A 718 -34.42 21.34 -2.38
CA GLN A 718 -35.43 21.96 -3.24
C GLN A 718 -36.78 21.27 -3.08
N PRO A 719 -37.83 21.99 -2.62
CA PRO A 719 -39.15 21.38 -2.40
C PRO A 719 -39.76 20.87 -3.70
N ALA A 720 -40.59 19.82 -3.60
CA ALA A 720 -41.31 19.30 -4.76
C ALA A 720 -42.27 20.35 -5.34
N PRO A 721 -42.38 20.47 -6.67
CA PRO A 721 -43.32 21.39 -7.31
C PRO A 721 -44.77 21.10 -6.91
N LYS A 722 -45.57 22.16 -6.77
CA LYS A 722 -47.02 22.04 -6.49
C LYS A 722 -47.83 21.72 -7.76
N ARG A 723 -47.41 20.70 -8.51
CA ARG A 723 -48.07 20.16 -9.72
C ARG A 723 -47.87 18.65 -9.80
N ALA A 724 -48.62 17.96 -10.68
CA ALA A 724 -48.43 16.52 -10.90
C ALA A 724 -47.00 16.20 -11.41
N PRO A 725 -46.41 15.05 -11.01
CA PRO A 725 -45.12 14.60 -11.50
C PRO A 725 -45.15 14.29 -13.00
N ASP A 726 -44.04 14.56 -13.67
CA ASP A 726 -43.84 14.25 -15.09
C ASP A 726 -43.57 12.75 -15.30
N ALA A 727 -43.02 12.08 -14.29
CA ALA A 727 -42.83 10.64 -14.28
C ALA A 727 -42.96 10.07 -12.86
N VAL A 728 -43.42 8.82 -12.79
CA VAL A 728 -43.46 8.02 -11.56
C VAL A 728 -42.88 6.64 -11.88
N VAL A 729 -41.96 6.17 -11.05
CA VAL A 729 -41.41 4.80 -11.14
C VAL A 729 -41.61 4.12 -9.80
N GLU A 730 -42.09 2.87 -9.85
CA GLU A 730 -42.25 2.02 -8.68
C GLU A 730 -41.27 0.85 -8.76
N GLN A 731 -40.55 0.58 -7.67
CA GLN A 731 -39.71 -0.61 -7.54
C GLN A 731 -39.82 -1.18 -6.12
N ARG A 732 -40.13 -2.48 -6.02
CA ARG A 732 -40.11 -3.20 -4.74
C ARG A 732 -38.67 -3.56 -4.39
N THR A 733 -38.27 -3.26 -3.15
CA THR A 733 -36.97 -3.67 -2.62
C THR A 733 -37.02 -5.15 -2.22
N ALA A 734 -35.89 -5.86 -2.31
CA ALA A 734 -35.81 -7.21 -1.77
C ALA A 734 -35.88 -7.19 -0.23
N GLU A 735 -36.30 -8.29 0.38
CA GLU A 735 -36.30 -8.43 1.84
C GLU A 735 -34.86 -8.43 2.38
N GLY A 736 -33.91 -9.02 1.65
CA GLY A 736 -32.47 -8.98 1.94
C GLY A 736 -31.72 -7.74 1.42
N GLN A 737 -32.42 -6.68 0.95
CA GLN A 737 -31.76 -5.56 0.26
C GLN A 737 -30.72 -4.84 1.12
N ALA A 738 -31.00 -4.66 2.41
CA ALA A 738 -30.07 -4.02 3.34
C ALA A 738 -28.82 -4.88 3.58
N SER A 739 -28.98 -6.20 3.65
CA SER A 739 -27.88 -7.17 3.79
C SER A 739 -26.95 -7.19 2.59
N LEU A 740 -27.47 -6.93 1.39
CA LEU A 740 -26.65 -6.80 0.18
C LEU A 740 -25.96 -5.43 0.11
N TYR A 741 -26.72 -4.34 0.33
CA TYR A 741 -26.19 -2.98 0.20
C TYR A 741 -25.05 -2.67 1.19
N ARG A 742 -25.14 -3.17 2.44
CA ARG A 742 -24.10 -2.94 3.46
C ARG A 742 -22.71 -3.38 3.00
N LEU A 743 -22.62 -4.42 2.15
CA LEU A 743 -21.37 -4.97 1.63
C LEU A 743 -20.64 -4.02 0.66
N SER A 744 -21.30 -2.92 0.24
CA SER A 744 -20.67 -1.81 -0.48
C SER A 744 -19.88 -0.86 0.43
N GLY A 745 -20.07 -0.92 1.75
CA GLY A 745 -19.22 -0.18 2.71
C GLY A 745 -19.91 0.46 3.93
N ASP A 746 -21.21 0.24 4.16
CA ASP A 746 -21.91 0.76 5.35
C ASP A 746 -22.37 -0.40 6.24
N PHE A 747 -21.50 -0.79 7.17
CA PHE A 747 -21.66 -1.98 8.01
C PHE A 747 -22.47 -1.74 9.29
N ASN A 748 -23.11 -0.57 9.45
CA ASN A 748 -23.86 -0.21 10.66
C ASN A 748 -24.88 -1.32 11.06
N PRO A 749 -24.77 -1.89 12.27
CA PRO A 749 -25.63 -3.00 12.71
C PRO A 749 -27.13 -2.69 12.70
N LEU A 750 -27.54 -1.42 12.78
CA LEU A 750 -28.93 -0.96 12.62
C LEU A 750 -29.64 -1.57 11.39
N HIS A 751 -28.88 -1.85 10.34
CA HIS A 751 -29.42 -2.32 9.06
C HIS A 751 -29.51 -3.84 8.93
N ILE A 752 -29.09 -4.61 9.95
CA ILE A 752 -29.11 -6.07 9.90
C ILE A 752 -29.44 -6.76 11.24
N ASP A 753 -29.03 -6.17 12.37
CA ASP A 753 -29.23 -6.72 13.71
C ASP A 753 -30.57 -6.24 14.32
N PRO A 754 -31.55 -7.14 14.57
CA PRO A 754 -32.83 -6.77 15.16
C PRO A 754 -32.72 -6.12 16.54
N ASN A 755 -31.73 -6.53 17.36
CA ASN A 755 -31.56 -5.99 18.71
C ASN A 755 -31.07 -4.53 18.66
N VAL A 756 -30.13 -4.24 17.77
CA VAL A 756 -29.63 -2.87 17.57
C VAL A 756 -30.70 -1.99 16.94
N ALA A 757 -31.47 -2.52 15.99
CA ALA A 757 -32.61 -1.79 15.41
C ALA A 757 -33.66 -1.45 16.49
N ALA A 758 -34.03 -2.41 17.34
CA ALA A 758 -34.95 -2.21 18.45
C ALA A 758 -34.44 -1.17 19.47
N ALA A 759 -33.17 -1.28 19.86
CA ALA A 759 -32.52 -0.31 20.76
C ALA A 759 -32.49 1.11 20.15
N SER A 760 -32.42 1.21 18.82
CA SER A 760 -32.45 2.47 18.08
C SER A 760 -33.87 2.98 17.78
N GLY A 761 -34.91 2.32 18.32
CA GLY A 761 -36.31 2.74 18.19
C GLY A 761 -37.01 2.25 16.91
N HIS A 762 -36.47 1.25 16.23
CA HIS A 762 -37.06 0.63 15.04
C HIS A 762 -37.59 -0.77 15.35
N SER A 763 -38.76 -1.13 14.83
CA SER A 763 -39.37 -2.45 15.10
C SER A 763 -38.62 -3.62 14.45
N ARG A 764 -37.83 -3.35 13.42
CA ARG A 764 -36.94 -4.30 12.73
C ARG A 764 -35.85 -3.51 11.98
N PRO A 765 -34.80 -4.18 11.48
CA PRO A 765 -33.76 -3.52 10.69
C PRO A 765 -34.33 -2.72 9.52
N ILE A 766 -33.79 -1.53 9.30
CA ILE A 766 -34.25 -0.60 8.26
C ILE A 766 -33.29 -0.63 7.06
N LEU A 767 -33.78 -0.29 5.87
CA LEU A 767 -32.94 -0.09 4.70
C LEU A 767 -32.13 1.20 4.86
N HIS A 768 -30.88 1.19 4.40
CA HIS A 768 -30.04 2.38 4.36
C HIS A 768 -30.74 3.50 3.57
N GLY A 769 -30.73 4.72 4.10
CA GLY A 769 -31.24 5.89 3.36
C GLY A 769 -30.52 6.06 2.03
N MET A 770 -29.22 5.77 2.01
CA MET A 770 -28.36 5.81 0.83
C MET A 770 -28.68 4.73 -0.21
N ALA A 771 -29.15 3.55 0.21
CA ALA A 771 -29.69 2.56 -0.72
C ALA A 771 -30.95 3.13 -1.39
N THR A 772 -31.90 3.64 -0.59
CA THR A 772 -33.14 4.28 -1.10
C THR A 772 -32.85 5.41 -2.08
N LEU A 773 -31.80 6.20 -1.82
CA LEU A 773 -31.32 7.26 -2.71
C LEU A 773 -30.77 6.68 -4.02
N GLY A 774 -30.00 5.59 -3.97
CA GLY A 774 -29.50 4.89 -5.14
C GLY A 774 -30.63 4.38 -6.06
N PHE A 775 -31.66 3.75 -5.49
CA PHE A 775 -32.87 3.38 -6.24
C PHE A 775 -33.50 4.60 -6.94
N SER A 776 -33.73 5.67 -6.18
CA SER A 776 -34.36 6.89 -6.69
C SER A 776 -33.53 7.54 -7.80
N ALA A 777 -32.21 7.62 -7.63
CA ALA A 777 -31.28 8.17 -8.61
C ALA A 777 -31.23 7.31 -9.88
N ARG A 778 -31.27 5.97 -9.77
CA ARG A 778 -31.41 5.06 -10.92
C ARG A 778 -32.70 5.31 -11.68
N HIS A 779 -33.83 5.46 -10.99
CA HIS A 779 -35.11 5.77 -11.64
C HIS A 779 -35.03 7.08 -12.43
N VAL A 780 -34.43 8.13 -11.84
CA VAL A 780 -34.25 9.43 -12.49
C VAL A 780 -33.28 9.33 -13.67
N LEU A 781 -32.16 8.62 -13.53
CA LEU A 781 -31.17 8.38 -14.58
C LEU A 781 -31.76 7.62 -15.77
N ALA A 782 -32.49 6.53 -15.51
CA ALA A 782 -33.15 5.77 -16.54
C ALA A 782 -34.22 6.59 -17.27
N LYS A 783 -34.98 7.42 -16.55
CA LYS A 783 -36.09 8.18 -17.12
C LYS A 783 -35.68 9.43 -17.90
N PHE A 784 -34.67 10.15 -17.42
CA PHE A 784 -34.30 11.48 -17.95
C PHE A 784 -32.84 11.59 -18.39
N GLY A 785 -31.98 10.65 -18.02
CA GLY A 785 -30.55 10.64 -18.40
C GLY A 785 -30.18 9.65 -19.51
N GLY A 786 -31.17 8.99 -20.13
CA GLY A 786 -30.94 7.93 -21.14
C GLY A 786 -30.33 6.65 -20.54
N ASN A 787 -30.46 6.49 -19.22
CA ASN A 787 -29.72 5.53 -18.41
C ASN A 787 -28.19 5.66 -18.55
N ASP A 788 -27.65 6.76 -19.08
CA ASP A 788 -26.22 6.98 -19.30
C ASP A 788 -25.62 7.80 -18.14
N PRO A 789 -24.77 7.19 -17.29
CA PRO A 789 -24.14 7.88 -16.17
C PRO A 789 -23.39 9.15 -16.56
N ALA A 790 -22.80 9.22 -17.77
CA ALA A 790 -22.01 10.38 -18.20
C ALA A 790 -22.82 11.68 -18.22
N ASN A 791 -24.15 11.58 -18.32
CA ASN A 791 -25.06 12.71 -18.26
C ASN A 791 -25.27 13.24 -16.83
N PHE A 792 -24.92 12.50 -15.79
CA PHE A 792 -25.13 12.92 -14.40
C PHE A 792 -24.14 14.02 -13.99
N LYS A 793 -24.63 15.10 -13.36
CA LYS A 793 -23.80 16.22 -12.90
C LYS A 793 -23.80 16.36 -11.38
N ALA A 794 -24.97 16.39 -10.75
CA ALA A 794 -25.08 16.55 -9.31
C ALA A 794 -26.36 15.91 -8.76
N LEU A 795 -26.38 15.64 -7.46
CA LEU A 795 -27.55 15.16 -6.74
C LEU A 795 -27.58 15.76 -5.33
N LYS A 796 -28.78 16.10 -4.85
CA LYS A 796 -29.06 16.46 -3.46
C LYS A 796 -30.27 15.68 -2.99
N ALA A 797 -30.29 15.26 -1.72
CA ALA A 797 -31.46 14.65 -1.08
C ALA A 797 -31.47 14.88 0.44
N ARG A 798 -32.67 14.87 1.02
CA ARG A 798 -32.89 14.78 2.48
C ARG A 798 -33.62 13.48 2.82
N PHE A 799 -33.09 12.77 3.81
CA PHE A 799 -33.72 11.60 4.41
C PHE A 799 -34.70 12.05 5.49
N VAL A 800 -35.95 11.57 5.42
CA VAL A 800 -37.03 12.07 6.27
C VAL A 800 -37.61 10.98 7.18
N LYS A 801 -37.72 9.76 6.67
CA LYS A 801 -38.26 8.59 7.39
C LYS A 801 -37.57 7.30 6.92
N PRO A 802 -37.50 6.27 7.77
CA PRO A 802 -36.91 4.99 7.41
C PRO A 802 -37.76 4.25 6.37
N VAL A 803 -37.10 3.44 5.55
CA VAL A 803 -37.71 2.44 4.67
C VAL A 803 -37.43 1.08 5.28
N LEU A 804 -38.39 0.17 5.24
CA LEU A 804 -38.15 -1.22 5.61
C LEU A 804 -37.84 -2.05 4.35
N PRO A 805 -36.84 -2.96 4.38
CA PRO A 805 -36.64 -3.90 3.28
C PRO A 805 -37.94 -4.67 2.97
N GLY A 806 -38.16 -4.98 1.70
CA GLY A 806 -39.40 -5.57 1.19
C GLY A 806 -40.47 -4.57 0.73
N GLN A 807 -40.37 -3.31 1.14
CA GLN A 807 -41.34 -2.27 0.77
C GLN A 807 -41.13 -1.74 -0.66
N THR A 808 -42.20 -1.15 -1.21
CA THR A 808 -42.22 -0.58 -2.56
C THR A 808 -41.91 0.90 -2.52
N LEU A 809 -40.85 1.31 -3.21
CA LEU A 809 -40.46 2.70 -3.40
C LEU A 809 -41.22 3.28 -4.59
N VAL A 810 -41.80 4.46 -4.40
CA VAL A 810 -42.46 5.26 -5.45
C VAL A 810 -41.67 6.55 -5.62
N THR A 811 -40.94 6.68 -6.74
CA THR A 811 -40.17 7.90 -7.07
C THR A 811 -40.97 8.78 -8.01
N GLU A 812 -41.40 9.92 -7.51
CA GLU A 812 -42.10 10.97 -8.27
C GLU A 812 -41.07 12.00 -8.75
N MET A 813 -41.15 12.40 -10.02
CA MET A 813 -40.12 13.20 -10.69
C MET A 813 -40.72 14.36 -11.48
N TRP A 814 -40.08 15.52 -11.43
CA TRP A 814 -40.47 16.73 -12.14
C TRP A 814 -39.26 17.31 -12.87
N LEU A 815 -39.35 17.45 -14.19
CA LEU A 815 -38.29 18.02 -15.01
C LEU A 815 -38.44 19.56 -15.06
N GLU A 816 -37.35 20.26 -14.72
CA GLU A 816 -37.20 21.71 -14.80
C GLU A 816 -35.87 22.05 -15.49
N GLY A 817 -35.92 22.20 -16.82
CA GLY A 817 -34.73 22.43 -17.64
C GLY A 817 -33.80 21.22 -17.62
N LYS A 818 -32.62 21.36 -17.01
CA LYS A 818 -31.64 20.27 -16.83
C LYS A 818 -31.70 19.59 -15.46
N ARG A 819 -32.58 20.09 -14.57
CA ARG A 819 -32.78 19.56 -13.23
C ARG A 819 -34.01 18.68 -13.20
N VAL A 820 -33.91 17.52 -12.57
CA VAL A 820 -35.06 16.69 -12.21
C VAL A 820 -35.22 16.76 -10.70
N LEU A 821 -36.24 17.48 -10.24
CA LEU A 821 -36.68 17.44 -8.85
C LEU A 821 -37.34 16.07 -8.62
N PHE A 822 -37.09 15.46 -7.47
CA PHE A 822 -37.75 14.19 -7.14
C PHE A 822 -38.05 14.07 -5.66
N GLN A 823 -38.97 13.16 -5.36
CA GLN A 823 -39.22 12.70 -4.01
C GLN A 823 -39.57 11.21 -4.03
N THR A 824 -39.33 10.52 -2.92
CA THR A 824 -39.60 9.08 -2.83
C THR A 824 -40.49 8.79 -1.65
N LYS A 825 -41.53 7.99 -1.88
CA LYS A 825 -42.48 7.53 -0.88
C LYS A 825 -42.48 6.01 -0.79
N VAL A 826 -42.94 5.49 0.35
CA VAL A 826 -43.25 4.07 0.52
C VAL A 826 -44.72 3.85 0.12
N LYS A 827 -44.97 3.00 -0.88
CA LYS A 827 -46.32 2.77 -1.43
C LYS A 827 -47.31 2.30 -0.38
N GLU A 828 -46.87 1.40 0.49
CA GLU A 828 -47.71 0.73 1.49
C GLU A 828 -48.18 1.67 2.61
N THR A 829 -47.42 2.74 2.88
CA THR A 829 -47.71 3.64 4.01
C THR A 829 -48.01 5.07 3.58
N GLY A 830 -47.71 5.43 2.32
CA GLY A 830 -47.73 6.81 1.84
C GLY A 830 -46.65 7.71 2.45
N ASN A 831 -45.78 7.18 3.31
CA ASN A 831 -44.75 7.97 3.98
C ASN A 831 -43.73 8.50 2.98
N LEU A 832 -43.47 9.80 3.06
CA LEU A 832 -42.35 10.45 2.38
C LEU A 832 -41.04 10.07 3.08
N VAL A 833 -40.11 9.48 2.32
CA VAL A 833 -38.82 8.98 2.85
C VAL A 833 -37.62 9.76 2.30
N ILE A 834 -37.70 10.22 1.05
CA ILE A 834 -36.77 11.19 0.47
C ILE A 834 -37.56 12.43 0.07
N ALA A 835 -37.10 13.60 0.53
CA ALA A 835 -37.68 14.89 0.20
C ALA A 835 -36.61 15.90 -0.21
N GLY A 836 -37.05 17.01 -0.79
CA GLY A 836 -36.15 18.13 -1.04
C GLY A 836 -35.07 17.83 -2.08
N ALA A 837 -35.30 16.83 -2.94
CA ALA A 837 -34.24 16.18 -3.69
C ALA A 837 -34.24 16.57 -5.17
N TYR A 838 -33.07 16.52 -5.79
CA TYR A 838 -32.90 16.75 -7.21
C TYR A 838 -31.70 16.01 -7.79
N VAL A 839 -31.74 15.79 -9.10
CA VAL A 839 -30.59 15.42 -9.93
C VAL A 839 -30.40 16.50 -10.99
N ASP A 840 -29.19 17.01 -11.13
CA ASP A 840 -28.79 17.83 -12.28
C ASP A 840 -28.13 16.96 -13.33
N PHE A 841 -28.52 17.16 -14.58
CA PHE A 841 -27.91 16.52 -15.73
C PHE A 841 -27.08 17.49 -16.57
N LYS A 842 -25.99 16.98 -17.15
CA LYS A 842 -25.28 17.62 -18.28
C LYS A 842 -26.20 17.70 -19.49
N ASN A 843 -26.88 16.59 -19.83
CA ASN A 843 -27.88 16.48 -20.90
C ASN A 843 -29.11 15.69 -20.43
N VAL A 844 -30.31 16.13 -20.83
CA VAL A 844 -31.57 15.44 -20.56
C VAL A 844 -32.06 14.74 -21.83
N VAL A 845 -32.54 13.52 -21.70
CA VAL A 845 -33.07 12.67 -22.77
C VAL A 845 -34.54 12.37 -22.45
N SER A 846 -35.50 13.11 -23.03
CA SER A 846 -36.93 12.91 -22.80
C SER A 846 -37.65 12.24 -23.98
N GLY A 847 -37.97 10.94 -23.86
CA GLY A 847 -39.18 10.29 -24.41
C GLY A 847 -39.16 9.55 -25.77
N GLN A 848 -38.85 8.25 -25.80
CA GLN A 848 -39.68 7.11 -26.30
C GLN A 848 -38.88 5.79 -26.22
N ALA A 849 -39.55 4.68 -25.91
CA ALA A 849 -38.96 3.35 -25.90
C ALA A 849 -38.61 2.86 -27.32
N SER A 850 -37.42 2.25 -27.43
CA SER A 850 -36.93 1.35 -28.47
C SER A 850 -37.28 1.67 -29.94
N SER A 851 -36.36 2.35 -30.59
CA SER A 851 -35.85 1.88 -31.89
C SER A 851 -34.38 2.25 -31.93
N GLY A 852 -33.51 1.28 -32.22
CA GLY A 852 -32.06 1.47 -32.26
C GLY A 852 -31.69 2.77 -32.95
N ALA A 853 -31.20 3.74 -32.17
CA ALA A 853 -30.64 4.95 -32.73
C ALA A 853 -29.23 4.60 -33.16
N ALA A 854 -29.13 4.26 -34.45
CA ALA A 854 -27.90 4.35 -35.21
C ALA A 854 -27.15 5.61 -34.80
N ALA A 855 -25.85 5.44 -34.55
CA ALA A 855 -24.92 6.51 -34.33
C ALA A 855 -25.21 7.65 -35.31
N THR A 856 -25.54 8.82 -34.77
CA THR A 856 -25.51 10.06 -35.55
C THR A 856 -24.09 10.18 -36.09
N ALA A 857 -23.97 9.94 -37.39
CA ALA A 857 -22.75 10.15 -38.14
C ALA A 857 -22.26 11.58 -37.86
N ALA A 858 -21.12 11.67 -37.19
CA ALA A 858 -20.27 12.84 -37.30
C ALA A 858 -19.97 13.07 -38.79
N PRO A 859 -19.64 14.31 -39.20
CA PRO A 859 -19.35 14.61 -40.59
C PRO A 859 -18.29 13.63 -41.10
N SER A 860 -18.66 12.95 -42.18
CA SER A 860 -17.89 11.93 -42.87
C SER A 860 -16.40 12.29 -42.99
N GLY A 861 -15.53 11.46 -42.39
CA GLY A 861 -14.18 11.26 -42.90
C GLY A 861 -13.04 11.18 -41.88
N ALA A 862 -13.18 11.69 -40.66
CA ALA A 862 -12.08 11.77 -39.69
C ALA A 862 -12.32 10.92 -38.44
N LEU A 863 -11.43 9.95 -38.20
CA LEU A 863 -11.41 9.12 -36.99
C LEU A 863 -10.66 9.86 -35.87
N LYS A 864 -11.00 9.61 -34.60
CA LYS A 864 -10.30 10.25 -33.46
C LYS A 864 -8.82 9.85 -33.42
N SER A 865 -8.51 8.62 -33.83
CA SER A 865 -7.14 8.12 -33.96
C SER A 865 -6.35 8.76 -35.11
N ASP A 866 -6.96 9.47 -36.06
CA ASP A 866 -6.22 10.10 -37.17
C ASP A 866 -5.22 11.15 -36.67
N ALA A 867 -5.61 11.96 -35.68
CA ALA A 867 -4.71 12.93 -35.04
C ALA A 867 -3.56 12.25 -34.28
N LEU A 868 -3.81 11.05 -33.74
CA LEU A 868 -2.79 10.24 -33.07
C LEU A 868 -1.76 9.73 -34.07
N PHE A 869 -2.18 9.16 -35.21
CA PHE A 869 -1.25 8.68 -36.22
C PHE A 869 -0.45 9.79 -36.90
N ALA A 870 -1.02 11.00 -37.02
CA ALA A 870 -0.28 12.19 -37.42
C ALA A 870 0.85 12.56 -36.43
N LYS A 871 0.58 12.50 -35.11
CA LYS A 871 1.62 12.70 -34.07
C LYS A 871 2.67 11.59 -34.09
N ILE A 872 2.26 10.33 -34.26
CA ILE A 872 3.17 9.18 -34.38
C ILE A 872 4.09 9.36 -35.60
N GLN A 873 3.57 9.84 -36.72
CA GLN A 873 4.36 10.16 -37.91
C GLN A 873 5.42 11.23 -37.63
N GLU A 874 5.08 12.26 -36.86
CA GLU A 874 6.02 13.31 -36.44
C GLU A 874 7.13 12.74 -35.53
N GLU A 875 6.78 11.94 -34.52
CA GLU A 875 7.73 11.38 -33.56
C GLU A 875 8.67 10.32 -34.19
N VAL A 876 8.16 9.49 -35.11
CA VAL A 876 9.00 8.60 -35.92
C VAL A 876 9.96 9.41 -36.80
N GLY A 877 9.51 10.55 -37.32
CA GLY A 877 10.33 11.49 -38.09
C GLY A 877 11.47 12.13 -37.28
N LYS A 878 11.23 12.44 -35.99
CA LYS A 878 12.24 13.00 -35.07
C LYS A 878 13.22 11.95 -34.56
N ASN A 879 12.77 10.71 -34.35
CA ASN A 879 13.55 9.64 -33.70
C ASN A 879 13.92 8.49 -34.66
N LYS A 880 14.50 8.82 -35.83
CA LYS A 880 14.75 7.84 -36.91
C LYS A 880 15.67 6.69 -36.50
N ASP A 881 16.67 6.94 -35.65
CA ASP A 881 17.61 5.89 -35.22
C ASP A 881 16.96 4.93 -34.22
N LEU A 882 16.13 5.44 -33.31
CA LEU A 882 15.32 4.63 -32.40
C LEU A 882 14.28 3.80 -33.17
N ALA A 883 13.60 4.41 -34.15
CA ALA A 883 12.66 3.71 -35.03
C ALA A 883 13.34 2.55 -35.77
N LYS A 884 14.51 2.79 -36.40
CA LYS A 884 15.30 1.73 -37.06
C LYS A 884 15.75 0.62 -36.11
N SER A 885 16.05 0.95 -34.85
CA SER A 885 16.46 -0.04 -33.84
C SER A 885 15.33 -1.02 -33.45
N ILE A 886 14.07 -0.61 -33.63
CA ILE A 886 12.90 -1.46 -33.37
C ILE A 886 12.67 -2.43 -34.54
N GLY A 887 12.90 -1.98 -35.78
CA GLY A 887 13.08 -2.84 -36.95
C GLY A 887 11.90 -3.75 -37.32
N GLY A 888 10.71 -3.17 -37.55
CA GLY A 888 9.49 -3.93 -37.86
C GLY A 888 8.44 -3.15 -38.66
N ILE A 889 7.56 -3.86 -39.36
CA ILE A 889 6.39 -3.30 -40.05
C ILE A 889 5.14 -3.62 -39.23
N PHE A 890 4.48 -2.59 -38.69
CA PHE A 890 3.26 -2.72 -37.90
C PHE A 890 2.06 -2.24 -38.70
N LEU A 891 1.01 -3.05 -38.75
CA LEU A 891 -0.27 -2.69 -39.34
C LEU A 891 -1.30 -2.47 -38.22
N TYR A 892 -1.89 -1.30 -38.17
CA TYR A 892 -3.01 -0.98 -37.29
C TYR A 892 -4.29 -1.05 -38.10
N ASN A 893 -5.24 -1.87 -37.68
CA ASN A 893 -6.60 -1.92 -38.19
C ASN A 893 -7.51 -1.23 -37.17
N ILE A 894 -7.95 -0.02 -37.51
CA ILE A 894 -8.86 0.75 -36.68
C ILE A 894 -10.28 0.34 -37.03
N THR A 895 -11.03 -0.05 -36.00
CA THR A 895 -12.38 -0.57 -36.13
C THR A 895 -13.43 0.38 -35.56
N GLU A 896 -14.60 0.43 -36.19
CA GLU A 896 -15.82 0.96 -35.61
C GLU A 896 -16.88 -0.14 -35.71
N SER A 897 -17.61 -0.39 -34.63
CA SER A 897 -18.60 -1.47 -34.54
C SER A 897 -18.07 -2.84 -35.02
N GLY A 898 -16.80 -3.14 -34.69
CA GLY A 898 -16.13 -4.41 -34.99
C GLY A 898 -15.66 -4.60 -36.45
N LYS A 899 -15.89 -3.62 -37.33
CA LYS A 899 -15.39 -3.65 -38.72
C LYS A 899 -14.21 -2.70 -38.88
N THR A 900 -13.16 -3.14 -39.57
CA THR A 900 -12.04 -2.26 -39.94
C THR A 900 -12.54 -1.17 -40.86
N VAL A 901 -12.49 0.07 -40.39
CA VAL A 901 -12.88 1.27 -41.14
C VAL A 901 -11.67 2.00 -41.72
N LYS A 902 -10.48 1.82 -41.12
CA LYS A 902 -9.23 2.43 -41.59
C LYS A 902 -8.03 1.59 -41.18
N SER A 903 -6.95 1.67 -41.95
CA SER A 903 -5.70 1.01 -41.62
C SER A 903 -4.51 1.96 -41.70
N TRP A 904 -3.54 1.79 -40.81
CA TRP A 904 -2.30 2.56 -40.77
C TRP A 904 -1.11 1.62 -40.74
N THR A 905 -0.08 1.90 -41.54
CA THR A 905 1.18 1.16 -41.51
C THR A 905 2.30 2.02 -40.93
N LEU A 906 2.93 1.51 -39.88
CA LEU A 906 4.21 1.99 -39.34
C LEU A 906 5.32 1.06 -39.87
N ASP A 907 6.02 1.49 -40.91
CA ASP A 907 7.24 0.83 -41.37
C ASP A 907 8.45 1.45 -40.67
N LEU A 908 8.92 0.79 -39.60
CA LEU A 908 10.09 1.23 -38.85
C LEU A 908 11.41 0.71 -39.45
N LYS A 909 11.37 -0.06 -40.55
CA LYS A 909 12.56 -0.40 -41.36
C LYS A 909 12.94 0.78 -42.26
N THR A 910 11.95 1.50 -42.81
CA THR A 910 12.14 2.71 -43.61
C THR A 910 11.58 4.00 -42.95
N PRO A 911 11.67 4.10 -41.60
CA PRO A 911 10.92 5.00 -40.70
C PRO A 911 9.82 5.86 -41.34
N ALA A 912 8.75 5.20 -41.78
CA ALA A 912 7.62 5.82 -42.46
C ALA A 912 6.30 5.41 -41.83
N VAL A 913 5.40 6.36 -41.66
CA VAL A 913 4.03 6.15 -41.20
C VAL A 913 3.09 6.62 -42.30
N HIS A 914 2.13 5.78 -42.69
CA HIS A 914 1.21 6.10 -43.78
C HIS A 914 -0.11 5.35 -43.63
N GLU A 915 -1.16 5.93 -44.19
CA GLU A 915 -2.46 5.29 -44.30
C GLU A 915 -2.43 4.15 -45.34
N GLY A 916 -3.16 3.08 -45.05
CA GLY A 916 -3.25 1.87 -45.86
C GLY A 916 -2.39 0.72 -45.34
N GLY A 917 -2.46 -0.41 -46.05
CA GLY A 917 -1.64 -1.59 -45.75
C GLY A 917 -0.17 -1.40 -46.15
N PRO A 918 0.72 -2.35 -45.78
CA PRO A 918 2.14 -2.25 -46.10
C PRO A 918 2.42 -2.13 -47.61
N LYS A 919 3.25 -1.14 -48.00
CA LYS A 919 3.64 -0.90 -49.41
C LYS A 919 4.43 -2.04 -50.06
N SER A 920 5.12 -2.85 -49.26
CA SER A 920 5.76 -4.09 -49.72
C SER A 920 5.87 -5.10 -48.56
N GLY A 921 5.69 -6.39 -48.87
CA GLY A 921 5.72 -7.46 -47.87
C GLY A 921 4.45 -7.60 -47.01
N LYS A 922 4.52 -8.43 -45.96
CA LYS A 922 3.46 -8.56 -44.94
C LYS A 922 3.87 -7.80 -43.68
N ALA A 923 2.89 -7.36 -42.90
CA ALA A 923 3.16 -6.78 -41.59
C ALA A 923 3.79 -7.84 -40.67
N ASP A 924 4.85 -7.46 -39.95
CA ASP A 924 5.47 -8.29 -38.92
C ASP A 924 4.55 -8.41 -37.70
N THR A 925 3.71 -7.40 -37.45
CA THR A 925 2.69 -7.40 -36.39
C THR A 925 1.47 -6.60 -36.83
N THR A 926 0.28 -7.15 -36.60
CA THR A 926 -0.99 -6.48 -36.87
C THR A 926 -1.73 -6.26 -35.55
N LEU A 927 -2.16 -5.03 -35.30
CA LEU A 927 -2.94 -4.61 -34.15
C LEU A 927 -4.33 -4.21 -34.62
N THR A 928 -5.37 -4.86 -34.12
CA THR A 928 -6.76 -4.53 -34.42
C THR A 928 -7.42 -4.00 -33.15
N VAL A 929 -7.92 -2.78 -33.20
CA VAL A 929 -8.43 -2.04 -32.03
C VAL A 929 -9.53 -1.07 -32.46
N SER A 930 -10.47 -0.73 -31.58
CA SER A 930 -11.49 0.28 -31.88
C SER A 930 -10.89 1.70 -31.92
N ASP A 931 -11.53 2.62 -32.65
CA ASP A 931 -11.07 4.02 -32.71
C ASP A 931 -10.99 4.67 -31.32
N SER A 932 -11.96 4.38 -30.44
CA SER A 932 -11.97 4.87 -29.06
C SER A 932 -10.90 4.21 -28.19
N ASP A 933 -10.79 2.87 -28.23
CA ASP A 933 -9.81 2.17 -27.39
C ASP A 933 -8.37 2.52 -27.80
N MET A 934 -8.11 2.82 -29.08
CA MET A 934 -6.79 3.28 -29.53
C MET A 934 -6.41 4.64 -28.91
N VAL A 935 -7.39 5.54 -28.73
CA VAL A 935 -7.19 6.84 -28.07
C VAL A 935 -6.97 6.65 -26.57
N ASP A 936 -7.75 5.79 -25.91
CA ASP A 936 -7.59 5.50 -24.48
C ASP A 936 -6.25 4.82 -24.17
N ILE A 937 -5.78 3.95 -25.07
CA ILE A 937 -4.45 3.35 -24.98
C ILE A 937 -3.35 4.42 -25.10
N ALA A 938 -3.50 5.36 -26.02
CA ALA A 938 -2.54 6.45 -26.19
C ALA A 938 -2.57 7.45 -25.02
N ALA A 939 -3.74 7.71 -24.44
CA ALA A 939 -3.91 8.57 -23.28
C ALA A 939 -3.44 7.93 -21.96
N GLY A 940 -3.17 6.62 -21.96
CA GLY A 940 -2.75 5.87 -20.78
C GLY A 940 -3.89 5.56 -19.80
N THR A 941 -5.14 5.82 -20.18
CA THR A 941 -6.34 5.47 -19.40
C THR A 941 -6.72 4.00 -19.57
N LEU A 942 -6.25 3.35 -20.64
CA LEU A 942 -6.37 1.91 -20.87
C LEU A 942 -4.98 1.31 -21.14
N SER A 943 -4.52 0.35 -20.32
CA SER A 943 -3.24 -0.29 -20.60
C SER A 943 -3.34 -1.24 -21.80
N PRO A 944 -2.33 -1.28 -22.71
CA PRO A 944 -2.33 -2.21 -23.84
C PRO A 944 -2.44 -3.68 -23.43
N GLN A 945 -1.83 -4.06 -22.29
CA GLN A 945 -1.91 -5.42 -21.76
C GLN A 945 -3.34 -5.77 -21.34
N VAL A 946 -4.02 -4.86 -20.62
CA VAL A 946 -5.42 -5.06 -20.20
C VAL A 946 -6.34 -5.07 -21.42
N ALA A 947 -6.13 -4.18 -22.41
CA ALA A 947 -6.89 -4.18 -23.65
C ALA A 947 -6.75 -5.52 -24.41
N TYR A 948 -5.55 -6.10 -24.44
CA TYR A 948 -5.30 -7.39 -25.07
C TYR A 948 -5.99 -8.55 -24.31
N MET A 949 -5.83 -8.60 -22.99
CA MET A 949 -6.47 -9.61 -22.14
C MET A 949 -8.00 -9.55 -22.21
N LYS A 950 -8.58 -8.34 -22.33
CA LYS A 950 -10.03 -8.12 -22.48
C LYS A 950 -10.52 -8.26 -23.94
N GLY A 951 -9.66 -8.66 -24.88
CA GLY A 951 -10.01 -8.85 -26.30
C GLY A 951 -10.30 -7.58 -27.10
N LYS A 952 -10.16 -6.40 -26.49
CA LYS A 952 -10.34 -5.07 -27.09
C LYS A 952 -9.20 -4.69 -28.06
N LEU A 953 -8.00 -5.18 -27.76
CA LEU A 953 -6.83 -5.12 -28.65
C LEU A 953 -6.50 -6.54 -29.11
N LYS A 954 -6.61 -6.81 -30.41
CA LYS A 954 -6.18 -8.09 -30.98
C LYS A 954 -4.82 -7.90 -31.64
N ILE A 955 -3.86 -8.73 -31.27
CA ILE A 955 -2.51 -8.70 -31.86
C ILE A 955 -2.29 -10.03 -32.59
N SER A 956 -1.88 -9.95 -33.86
CA SER A 956 -1.44 -11.10 -34.65
C SER A 956 -0.05 -10.84 -35.26
N GLY A 957 0.74 -11.91 -35.45
CA GLY A 957 2.16 -11.79 -35.83
C GLY A 957 3.09 -11.77 -34.61
N ASN A 958 4.20 -11.03 -34.68
CA ASN A 958 5.26 -11.04 -33.66
C ASN A 958 4.90 -10.18 -32.43
N ILE A 959 4.26 -10.78 -31.44
CA ILE A 959 3.81 -10.11 -30.21
C ILE A 959 4.98 -9.45 -29.43
N MET A 960 6.16 -10.07 -29.42
CA MET A 960 7.35 -9.51 -28.76
C MET A 960 7.82 -8.20 -29.42
N LEU A 961 7.52 -8.03 -30.72
CA LEU A 961 7.83 -6.81 -31.46
C LEU A 961 6.86 -5.67 -31.10
N ALA A 962 5.60 -5.96 -30.78
CA ALA A 962 4.64 -4.97 -30.27
C ALA A 962 5.08 -4.34 -28.95
N GLN A 963 5.70 -5.11 -28.05
CA GLN A 963 6.19 -4.61 -26.77
C GLN A 963 7.35 -3.61 -26.93
N LYS A 964 8.09 -3.68 -28.04
CA LYS A 964 9.20 -2.76 -28.34
C LYS A 964 8.76 -1.37 -28.83
N LEU A 965 7.47 -1.17 -29.10
CA LEU A 965 6.94 0.15 -29.46
C LEU A 965 6.86 1.11 -28.27
N GLY A 966 6.82 0.59 -27.04
CA GLY A 966 6.65 1.38 -25.82
C GLY A 966 7.62 2.57 -25.70
N PRO A 967 8.94 2.38 -25.83
CA PRO A 967 9.92 3.48 -25.75
C PRO A 967 9.78 4.54 -26.85
N LEU A 968 9.30 4.18 -28.05
CA LEU A 968 9.12 5.10 -29.17
C LEU A 968 7.86 5.98 -29.00
N LEU A 969 6.83 5.43 -28.35
CA LEU A 969 5.52 6.08 -28.19
C LEU A 969 5.34 6.77 -26.82
N LYS A 970 6.31 6.63 -25.90
CA LYS A 970 6.31 7.25 -24.56
C LYS A 970 7.19 8.51 -24.44
N SER A 971 7.61 9.15 -25.54
CA SER A 971 8.49 10.33 -25.45
C SER A 971 7.78 11.52 -24.77
N ASN A 972 8.54 12.24 -23.92
CA ASN A 972 8.09 13.32 -23.05
C ASN A 972 7.44 14.49 -23.82
N ALA A 973 6.13 14.46 -23.98
CA ALA A 973 5.31 15.65 -24.15
C ALA A 973 3.90 15.34 -23.66
N LYS A 974 3.39 16.18 -22.76
CA LYS A 974 1.97 16.19 -22.35
C LYS A 974 1.09 16.03 -23.59
N LEU A 975 0.29 14.97 -23.63
CA LEU A 975 -0.77 14.79 -24.62
C LEU A 975 -1.87 15.82 -24.42
#